data_AF-A0A401HTY6-F1
#
_entry.id   AF-A0A401HTY6-F1
#
_cell.length_a   1.000
_cell.length_b   1.000
_cell.length_c   1.000
_cell.angle_alpha   90.00
_cell.angle_beta   90.00
_cell.angle_gamma   90.00
#
_symmetry.space_group_name_H-M   'P 1'
#
loop_
_entity.id
_entity.type
_entity.pdbx_description
1 polymer ?
#
loop_
_entity_poly.entity_id
_entity_poly.type
_entity_poly.pdbx_seq_one_letter_code
_entity_poly.pdbx_strand_id
1 'polypeptide(L)'
;PKPGAAPELYPAPVPEPGTDPDTTKLPSDPVIPVGAGNHLVVKVSSSKIATPSAGDPAPTNGVINPYTLGDDIPGVDPVVNRYIGIYEVDSNNKVVKFSLLVLGKDDVKPSPTAAPDFGPKPTLEPGSNPGTTKLKADPPITVGAGHHLVVKVSASPIATPNANDAEPDGTGVISPYTMGDDIPGADAEVNRYIGLYEVDASGKVVRFQQIVLRHGDISPVSTALQQDLDQLTLGYQAGDHQQHVTRTVYLPARGQSGLTSITWTSSDTARVQSNGRVTRPGVDDADVYVTLTAVIREQATGAVATKDFIVKVLKMTDEDAVREAAKELTVNTGVTFAQGDTWESVTLDFLMLGQGLYGTSISWSSADPGTIAIGTQNGQAQASVVRPQSRDKHVVLTATIARGEASVTKTFLMVVNNRTVTKVDGETRQPTSRVAEATVNPNGTPNSDQFTILRTRLSDGTSIDTVIVDPAKMTLLTDAFDPGESEAAKRTVELRIAQSASEPADEVAVEIPGSAVAAVADRNGLLVIRTDEGSISIGTDTLKQLAEQGTDLYFRLVPVNSSTEQAEAGQALREDSQVKQAATGRTLKLLGVPRKIETNLTGSQTRVTLPLDSVLLAAQQPDALHVFVEHSDGTTELLRGILRRENGTLTGVEIAIDRFSRFQVVSIDAAQGSNGGNNTGGYHPAPTLSPPATLDKGSKDGATKVVVGTPDKGNKWVVKVSNTPISVPRVGDQAPSGEGVTNPYVSGDDIFGSDAERNRYIGVYEVDANHRIVKFQLLLVTPGKIQQVEGVLIDLILNGVRQRDTAILDQSASTDQAAARIIVDNDAILKLLTDAPAGSVLTVPEIADVTIADAVVNGELLDRMIQLDGVFRIESGLGAYTVPAAAIDLTTLGNPDDPSDRFVTFSIALANSADAAHMNELATADRMMLTGTPVRFSIVAEWNGAVVEVERFNRYVQREVRLPKGAQSEVTTGLSVTKDGTLLHMPTRIEIRDGERYAVINSLYNGDFALIGKQVAFEDVRGHWAATAIDEMASRSIVVGMTKDRFEPNRPITRAEFITMLVRSLGLKNDAGEEQRLSDVNPGDWFYDSVSAAVKFGLVKGYATGAFKPTNLISREEALTILARAMALTDLHKELKSGAADALLAAFADSNEVAQWARQGMAAAIDSGIVQGRETKELAPKALITRAEAATIIERLLRASKLI
;
A
#
# COMPACT_ATOMS: atom_id res chain seq x y z
N PRO A 1 -3.77 79.47 62.79
CA PRO A 1 -4.71 79.39 61.65
C PRO A 1 -5.24 77.95 61.53
N LYS A 2 -6.56 77.73 61.63
CA LYS A 2 -7.13 76.43 61.21
C LYS A 2 -6.73 76.23 59.74
N PRO A 3 -6.15 75.07 59.36
CA PRO A 3 -5.91 74.81 57.95
C PRO A 3 -7.25 74.92 57.21
N GLY A 4 -7.30 75.69 56.14
CA GLY A 4 -8.49 75.80 55.30
C GLY A 4 -8.73 74.47 54.56
N ALA A 5 -9.97 74.26 54.10
CA ALA A 5 -10.27 73.16 53.19
C ALA A 5 -9.28 73.15 52.02
N ALA A 6 -8.82 71.97 51.61
CA ALA A 6 -7.89 71.85 50.50
C ALA A 6 -8.52 72.47 49.24
N PRO A 7 -7.79 73.33 48.50
CA PRO A 7 -8.30 73.90 47.25
C PRO A 7 -8.60 72.81 46.21
N GLU A 8 -9.58 73.05 45.35
CA GLU A 8 -9.94 72.13 44.27
C GLU A 8 -8.85 72.07 43.18
N LEU A 9 -8.76 70.93 42.48
CA LEU A 9 -7.97 70.82 41.26
C LEU A 9 -8.60 71.67 40.16
N TYR A 10 -7.76 72.39 39.39
CA TYR A 10 -8.21 73.21 38.27
C TYR A 10 -7.35 72.94 37.01
N PRO A 11 -7.97 72.63 35.86
CA PRO A 11 -9.41 72.43 35.66
C PRO A 11 -9.94 71.24 36.49
N ALA A 12 -11.23 71.28 36.81
CA ALA A 12 -11.86 70.20 37.57
C ALA A 12 -11.79 68.88 36.77
N PRO A 13 -11.36 67.77 37.38
CA PRO A 13 -11.29 66.50 36.67
C PRO A 13 -12.70 66.05 36.23
N VAL A 14 -12.83 65.58 35.00
CA VAL A 14 -14.07 64.94 34.49
C VAL A 14 -13.74 63.48 34.22
N PRO A 15 -14.46 62.52 34.83
CA PRO A 15 -14.20 61.11 34.59
C PRO A 15 -14.70 60.70 33.19
N GLU A 16 -14.04 59.71 32.61
CA GLU A 16 -14.48 59.02 31.38
C GLU A 16 -14.49 57.50 31.62
N PRO A 17 -15.27 56.72 30.86
CA PRO A 17 -15.15 55.27 30.88
C PRO A 17 -13.71 54.81 30.70
N GLY A 18 -13.27 53.90 31.57
CA GLY A 18 -11.96 53.29 31.44
C GLY A 18 -11.86 52.37 30.23
N THR A 19 -10.66 51.87 29.96
CA THR A 19 -10.42 50.92 28.88
C THR A 19 -10.90 49.51 29.23
N ASP A 20 -10.79 49.11 30.49
CA ASP A 20 -11.21 47.81 31.01
C ASP A 20 -12.63 47.85 31.64
N PRO A 21 -13.38 46.73 31.64
CA PRO A 21 -14.67 46.64 32.33
C PRO A 21 -14.61 47.01 33.82
N ASP A 22 -15.66 47.64 34.32
CA ASP A 22 -15.81 48.12 35.71
C ASP A 22 -14.69 49.07 36.18
N THR A 23 -14.15 49.83 35.21
CA THR A 23 -13.16 50.88 35.46
C THR A 23 -13.63 52.23 34.91
N THR A 24 -13.08 53.31 35.47
CA THR A 24 -13.19 54.68 34.97
C THR A 24 -11.77 55.23 34.82
N LYS A 25 -11.57 56.36 34.16
CA LYS A 25 -10.27 57.02 34.10
C LYS A 25 -10.42 58.53 34.13
N LEU A 26 -9.31 59.20 34.45
CA LEU A 26 -9.17 60.65 34.28
C LEU A 26 -8.38 60.90 33.00
N PRO A 27 -8.97 61.58 31.99
CA PRO A 27 -8.29 61.83 30.73
C PRO A 27 -7.06 62.71 30.93
N SER A 28 -6.07 62.56 30.06
CA SER A 28 -4.84 63.38 30.06
C SER A 28 -5.05 64.79 29.50
N ASP A 29 -6.22 65.08 28.92
CA ASP A 29 -6.61 66.36 28.33
C ASP A 29 -8.01 66.77 28.84
N PRO A 30 -8.21 67.98 29.41
CA PRO A 30 -7.20 68.99 29.71
C PRO A 30 -6.21 68.54 30.78
N VAL A 31 -4.93 68.82 30.57
CA VAL A 31 -3.84 68.49 31.51
C VAL A 31 -4.15 69.11 32.87
N ILE A 32 -4.21 68.29 33.91
CA ILE A 32 -4.33 68.76 35.30
C ILE A 32 -2.91 69.11 35.79
N PRO A 33 -2.58 70.39 36.02
CA PRO A 33 -1.23 70.78 36.42
C PRO A 33 -0.94 70.35 37.86
N VAL A 34 -0.04 69.39 38.01
CA VAL A 34 0.52 68.92 39.29
C VAL A 34 1.75 69.75 39.64
N GLY A 35 1.84 70.24 40.87
CA GLY A 35 2.97 71.05 41.35
C GLY A 35 4.30 70.29 41.27
N ALA A 36 5.41 71.02 41.08
CA ALA A 36 6.74 70.42 40.99
C ALA A 36 7.08 69.62 42.26
N GLY A 37 7.29 68.31 42.11
CA GLY A 37 7.56 67.38 43.22
C GLY A 37 6.30 66.78 43.89
N ASN A 38 5.10 67.11 43.40
CA ASN A 38 3.84 66.52 43.83
C ASN A 38 3.44 65.35 42.91
N HIS A 39 2.50 64.52 43.37
CA HIS A 39 1.85 63.47 42.56
C HIS A 39 0.38 63.33 42.94
N LEU A 40 -0.38 62.59 42.11
CA LEU A 40 -1.79 62.32 42.36
C LEU A 40 -1.98 61.02 43.14
N VAL A 41 -2.96 61.01 44.04
CA VAL A 41 -3.45 59.82 44.75
C VAL A 41 -4.95 59.73 44.50
N VAL A 42 -5.43 58.56 44.13
CA VAL A 42 -6.86 58.32 43.88
C VAL A 42 -7.41 57.34 44.88
N LYS A 43 -8.57 57.65 45.46
CA LYS A 43 -9.32 56.76 46.36
C LYS A 43 -10.73 56.52 45.86
N VAL A 44 -11.07 55.26 45.66
CA VAL A 44 -12.45 54.83 45.37
C VAL A 44 -13.18 54.52 46.69
N SER A 45 -14.44 54.91 46.78
CA SER A 45 -15.24 54.74 48.00
C SER A 45 -16.71 54.52 47.67
N SER A 46 -17.36 53.66 48.48
CA SER A 46 -18.81 53.49 48.46
C SER A 46 -19.58 54.57 49.22
N SER A 47 -18.88 55.39 49.99
CA SER A 47 -19.44 56.51 50.74
C SER A 47 -18.77 57.81 50.34
N LYS A 48 -19.53 58.93 50.41
CA LYS A 48 -19.03 60.25 50.05
C LYS A 48 -17.79 60.60 50.90
N ILE A 49 -16.66 60.85 50.23
CA ILE A 49 -15.41 61.22 50.90
C ILE A 49 -15.52 62.67 51.38
N ALA A 50 -15.20 62.91 52.66
CA ALA A 50 -15.17 64.26 53.21
C ALA A 50 -13.98 65.06 52.65
N THR A 51 -14.19 66.34 52.36
CA THR A 51 -13.13 67.25 51.89
C THR A 51 -12.04 67.39 52.96
N PRO A 52 -10.78 67.00 52.69
CA PRO A 52 -9.67 67.17 53.63
C PRO A 52 -9.25 68.64 53.72
N SER A 53 -8.47 68.96 54.75
CA SER A 53 -7.81 70.26 54.86
C SER A 53 -6.42 70.21 54.21
N ALA A 54 -5.93 71.34 53.69
CA ALA A 54 -4.56 71.40 53.17
C ALA A 54 -3.56 71.07 54.29
N GLY A 55 -2.63 70.15 54.03
CA GLY A 55 -1.64 69.65 55.00
C GLY A 55 -2.06 68.38 55.77
N ASP A 56 -3.28 67.89 55.60
CA ASP A 56 -3.71 66.60 56.14
C ASP A 56 -2.91 65.45 55.48
N PRO A 57 -2.66 64.34 56.20
CA PRO A 57 -2.06 63.16 55.57
C PRO A 57 -3.00 62.57 54.52
N ALA A 58 -2.46 62.23 53.34
CA ALA A 58 -3.23 61.56 52.30
C ALA A 58 -3.63 60.15 52.74
N PRO A 59 -4.76 59.61 52.24
CA PRO A 59 -5.16 58.24 52.56
C PRO A 59 -4.13 57.23 52.04
N THR A 60 -3.86 56.20 52.84
CA THR A 60 -2.84 55.17 52.52
C THR A 60 -3.43 53.80 52.18
N ASN A 61 -4.70 53.55 52.52
CA ASN A 61 -5.37 52.26 52.32
C ASN A 61 -6.44 52.35 51.23
N GLY A 62 -6.42 51.39 50.29
CA GLY A 62 -7.39 51.31 49.20
C GLY A 62 -7.27 52.48 48.22
N VAL A 63 -6.04 52.86 47.90
CA VAL A 63 -5.72 54.00 47.01
C VAL A 63 -4.79 53.57 45.89
N ILE A 64 -4.84 54.30 44.78
CA ILE A 64 -3.86 54.23 43.70
C ILE A 64 -2.88 55.38 43.92
N ASN A 65 -1.62 55.05 44.21
CA ASN A 65 -0.58 56.02 44.55
C ASN A 65 0.81 55.56 44.05
N PRO A 66 1.49 56.32 43.16
CA PRO A 66 0.94 57.47 42.44
C PRO A 66 -0.10 57.02 41.40
N TYR A 67 -1.09 57.86 41.14
CA TYR A 67 -2.00 57.71 40.00
C TYR A 67 -1.47 58.53 38.82
N THR A 68 -1.41 57.92 37.64
CA THR A 68 -1.04 58.58 36.38
C THR A 68 -2.29 58.93 35.59
N LEU A 69 -2.37 60.15 35.05
CA LEU A 69 -3.49 60.53 34.18
C LEU A 69 -3.53 59.64 32.94
N GLY A 70 -4.72 59.18 32.56
CA GLY A 70 -4.97 58.22 31.48
C GLY A 70 -5.07 56.76 31.93
N ASP A 71 -4.56 56.39 33.10
CA ASP A 71 -4.65 55.02 33.63
C ASP A 71 -6.07 54.70 34.13
N ASP A 72 -6.47 53.42 34.04
CA ASP A 72 -7.75 52.97 34.57
C ASP A 72 -7.75 52.94 36.11
N ILE A 73 -8.87 53.37 36.67
CA ILE A 73 -9.22 53.35 38.09
C ILE A 73 -10.17 52.16 38.31
N PRO A 74 -9.67 51.01 38.80
CA PRO A 74 -10.51 49.83 39.01
C PRO A 74 -11.32 49.89 40.30
N GLY A 75 -12.30 48.99 40.41
CA GLY A 75 -13.11 48.81 41.63
C GLY A 75 -14.21 49.86 41.79
N VAL A 76 -14.55 50.57 40.70
CA VAL A 76 -15.62 51.56 40.66
C VAL A 76 -16.93 50.92 40.21
N ASP A 77 -18.04 51.45 40.71
CA ASP A 77 -19.38 51.04 40.29
C ASP A 77 -20.27 52.29 40.40
N PRO A 78 -21.11 52.62 39.39
CA PRO A 78 -21.89 53.86 39.36
C PRO A 78 -22.97 53.93 40.45
N VAL A 79 -23.24 52.84 41.16
CA VAL A 79 -24.21 52.72 42.25
C VAL A 79 -23.51 52.51 43.59
N VAL A 80 -22.59 51.55 43.68
CA VAL A 80 -21.98 51.08 44.92
C VAL A 80 -20.70 51.83 45.26
N ASN A 81 -19.70 51.85 44.36
CA ASN A 81 -18.37 52.43 44.58
C ASN A 81 -18.16 53.70 43.74
N ARG A 82 -19.14 54.61 43.80
CA ARG A 82 -19.23 55.74 42.86
C ARG A 82 -18.46 57.01 43.27
N TYR A 83 -17.88 57.06 44.46
CA TYR A 83 -17.19 58.27 44.93
C TYR A 83 -15.68 58.15 44.75
N ILE A 84 -15.07 59.09 44.02
CA ILE A 84 -13.63 59.11 43.77
C ILE A 84 -13.02 60.38 44.35
N GLY A 85 -12.13 60.23 45.32
CA GLY A 85 -11.34 61.32 45.87
C GLY A 85 -9.99 61.40 45.15
N ILE A 86 -9.71 62.54 44.54
CA ILE A 86 -8.45 62.81 43.83
C ILE A 86 -7.66 63.80 44.68
N TYR A 87 -6.49 63.39 45.14
CA TYR A 87 -5.63 64.18 46.01
C TYR A 87 -4.35 64.51 45.25
N GLU A 88 -4.01 65.79 45.13
CA GLU A 88 -2.64 66.19 44.83
C GLU A 88 -1.88 66.24 46.15
N VAL A 89 -0.77 65.51 46.26
CA VAL A 89 -0.01 65.38 47.50
C VAL A 89 1.45 65.77 47.29
N ASP A 90 2.06 66.36 48.31
CA ASP A 90 3.48 66.72 48.29
C ASP A 90 4.41 65.53 48.54
N SER A 91 5.72 65.78 48.49
CA SER A 91 6.76 64.77 48.75
C SER A 91 6.71 64.14 50.17
N ASN A 92 5.97 64.72 51.11
CA ASN A 92 5.75 64.17 52.46
C ASN A 92 4.36 63.51 52.60
N ASN A 93 3.68 63.25 51.48
CA ASN A 93 2.34 62.66 51.41
C ASN A 93 1.26 63.51 52.13
N LYS A 94 1.42 64.84 52.10
CA LYS A 94 0.44 65.80 52.61
C LYS A 94 -0.43 66.35 51.49
N VAL A 95 -1.73 66.46 51.74
CA VAL A 95 -2.72 66.94 50.76
C VAL A 95 -2.48 68.42 50.44
N VAL A 96 -2.31 68.72 49.15
CA VAL A 96 -2.13 70.06 48.57
C VAL A 96 -3.42 70.53 47.93
N LYS A 97 -4.07 69.68 47.12
CA LYS A 97 -5.38 69.93 46.50
C LYS A 97 -6.26 68.69 46.58
N PHE A 98 -7.57 68.87 46.51
CA PHE A 98 -8.53 67.77 46.53
C PHE A 98 -9.76 68.05 45.64
N SER A 99 -10.15 67.05 44.86
CA SER A 99 -11.45 67.04 44.17
C SER A 99 -12.18 65.73 44.44
N LEU A 100 -13.51 65.82 44.59
CA LEU A 100 -14.39 64.66 44.74
C LEU A 100 -15.22 64.51 43.46
N LEU A 101 -15.10 63.35 42.81
CA LEU A 101 -15.97 62.94 41.72
C LEU A 101 -17.07 62.00 42.20
N VAL A 102 -18.21 62.06 41.52
CA VAL A 102 -19.34 61.17 41.74
C VAL A 102 -19.70 60.57 40.39
N LEU A 103 -19.41 59.29 40.22
CA LEU A 103 -19.61 58.57 38.98
C LEU A 103 -21.10 58.36 38.69
N GLY A 104 -21.51 58.72 37.48
CA GLY A 104 -22.73 58.28 36.82
C GLY A 104 -22.51 57.02 36.00
N LYS A 105 -23.61 56.51 35.42
CA LYS A 105 -23.61 55.29 34.60
C LYS A 105 -22.68 55.39 33.39
N ASP A 106 -22.53 56.59 32.83
CA ASP A 106 -21.74 56.84 31.63
C ASP A 106 -20.26 57.12 31.93
N ASP A 107 -19.86 57.17 33.21
CA ASP A 107 -18.48 57.44 33.63
C ASP A 107 -17.69 56.14 33.88
N VAL A 108 -18.37 54.99 33.95
CA VAL A 108 -17.77 53.67 34.20
C VAL A 108 -17.98 52.79 32.98
N LYS A 109 -16.93 52.11 32.53
CA LYS A 109 -17.03 51.11 31.46
C LYS A 109 -17.89 49.94 31.97
N PRO A 110 -19.07 49.65 31.39
CA PRO A 110 -19.92 48.60 31.92
C PRO A 110 -19.30 47.22 31.71
N SER A 111 -19.45 46.35 32.72
CA SER A 111 -19.18 44.93 32.58
C SER A 111 -19.98 44.29 31.45
N PRO A 112 -19.38 43.41 30.63
CA PRO A 112 -20.11 42.65 29.63
C PRO A 112 -21.17 41.77 30.30
N THR A 113 -22.42 41.87 29.86
CA THR A 113 -23.52 41.02 30.34
C THR A 113 -23.58 39.76 29.48
N ALA A 114 -23.50 38.57 30.09
CA ALA A 114 -23.69 37.31 29.37
C ALA A 114 -25.00 37.31 28.58
N ALA A 115 -24.99 36.78 27.35
CA ALA A 115 -26.19 36.68 26.53
C ALA A 115 -27.23 35.79 27.23
N PRO A 116 -28.50 36.24 27.35
CA PRO A 116 -29.54 35.45 27.99
C PRO A 116 -29.85 34.16 27.22
N ASP A 117 -30.35 33.16 27.94
CA ASP A 117 -30.71 31.85 27.39
C ASP A 117 -32.04 31.89 26.60
N PHE A 118 -32.33 30.83 25.84
CA PHE A 118 -33.59 30.70 25.10
C PHE A 118 -34.75 30.24 25.99
N GLY A 119 -35.94 30.79 25.72
CA GLY A 119 -37.20 30.36 26.33
C GLY A 119 -38.27 30.18 25.24
N PRO A 120 -38.79 28.96 24.99
CA PRO A 120 -38.41 27.66 25.59
C PRO A 120 -37.02 27.16 25.15
N LYS A 121 -36.48 26.19 25.88
CA LYS A 121 -35.17 25.62 25.59
C LYS A 121 -35.23 24.64 24.41
N PRO A 122 -34.36 24.78 23.39
CA PRO A 122 -34.27 23.81 22.31
C PRO A 122 -33.77 22.45 22.82
N THR A 123 -34.30 21.39 22.24
CA THR A 123 -33.89 19.99 22.43
C THR A 123 -33.36 19.41 21.12
N LEU A 124 -32.58 18.33 21.22
CA LEU A 124 -32.04 17.60 20.08
C LEU A 124 -32.98 16.49 19.62
N GLU A 125 -32.97 16.21 18.33
CA GLU A 125 -33.48 14.99 17.72
C GLU A 125 -32.54 14.53 16.59
N PRO A 126 -32.47 13.23 16.29
CA PRO A 126 -31.74 12.73 15.13
C PRO A 126 -32.16 13.46 13.85
N GLY A 127 -31.16 13.79 13.03
CA GLY A 127 -31.39 14.51 11.79
C GLY A 127 -32.20 13.72 10.77
N SER A 128 -32.67 14.38 9.71
CA SER A 128 -33.35 13.69 8.62
C SER A 128 -32.36 13.01 7.67
N ASN A 129 -31.08 13.38 7.75
CA ASN A 129 -29.97 12.77 7.02
C ASN A 129 -29.05 11.97 7.97
N PRO A 130 -28.43 10.87 7.51
CA PRO A 130 -27.39 10.18 8.27
C PRO A 130 -26.24 11.12 8.67
N GLY A 131 -25.73 11.01 9.90
CA GLY A 131 -24.63 11.82 10.42
C GLY A 131 -25.00 13.26 10.80
N THR A 132 -26.30 13.62 10.78
CA THR A 132 -26.77 14.94 11.18
C THR A 132 -27.65 14.88 12.42
N THR A 133 -27.84 16.04 13.05
CA THR A 133 -28.77 16.27 14.16
C THR A 133 -29.66 17.47 13.86
N LYS A 134 -30.75 17.66 14.61
CA LYS A 134 -31.67 18.80 14.43
C LYS A 134 -32.04 19.41 15.78
N LEU A 135 -32.31 20.70 15.77
CA LEU A 135 -32.87 21.40 16.92
C LEU A 135 -34.38 21.55 16.77
N LYS A 136 -35.08 21.30 17.88
CA LYS A 136 -36.53 21.46 17.99
C LYS A 136 -36.87 22.17 19.29
N ALA A 137 -37.94 22.97 19.27
CA ALA A 137 -38.48 23.60 20.47
C ALA A 137 -40.01 23.51 20.46
N ASP A 138 -40.60 23.21 21.61
CA ASP A 138 -42.04 23.18 21.82
C ASP A 138 -42.39 23.98 23.10
N PRO A 139 -43.09 25.14 22.99
CA PRO A 139 -43.52 25.81 21.75
C PRO A 139 -42.36 26.29 20.86
N PRO A 140 -42.58 26.64 19.58
CA PRO A 140 -41.52 27.12 18.69
C PRO A 140 -40.82 28.38 19.22
N ILE A 141 -39.49 28.46 19.03
CA ILE A 141 -38.72 29.67 19.35
C ILE A 141 -39.15 30.79 18.42
N THR A 142 -39.61 31.89 18.98
CA THR A 142 -39.86 33.13 18.24
C THR A 142 -38.59 33.98 18.29
N VAL A 143 -38.08 34.36 17.12
CA VAL A 143 -36.98 35.33 16.97
C VAL A 143 -37.52 36.75 16.85
N GLY A 144 -36.76 37.73 17.29
CA GLY A 144 -37.09 39.15 17.16
C GLY A 144 -37.23 39.57 15.69
N ALA A 145 -38.00 40.64 15.45
CA ALA A 145 -38.19 41.16 14.10
C ALA A 145 -36.84 41.60 13.50
N GLY A 146 -36.43 40.98 12.38
CA GLY A 146 -35.15 41.24 11.72
C GLY A 146 -33.95 40.48 12.32
N HIS A 147 -34.18 39.59 13.30
CA HIS A 147 -33.15 38.71 13.85
C HIS A 147 -33.11 37.38 13.10
N HIS A 148 -31.97 36.67 13.17
CA HIS A 148 -31.82 35.30 12.66
C HIS A 148 -31.15 34.39 13.69
N LEU A 149 -31.30 33.08 13.51
CA LEU A 149 -30.59 32.10 14.32
C LEU A 149 -29.27 31.73 13.65
N VAL A 150 -28.30 31.34 14.48
CA VAL A 150 -26.99 30.87 14.04
C VAL A 150 -26.63 29.66 14.88
N VAL A 151 -26.07 28.63 14.24
CA VAL A 151 -25.58 27.43 14.93
C VAL A 151 -24.07 27.34 14.77
N LYS A 152 -23.36 26.98 15.84
CA LYS A 152 -21.94 26.61 15.81
C LYS A 152 -21.75 25.22 16.39
N VAL A 153 -21.11 24.34 15.63
CA VAL A 153 -20.68 23.01 16.08
C VAL A 153 -19.21 23.08 16.53
N SER A 154 -18.89 22.47 17.66
CA SER A 154 -17.54 22.50 18.23
C SER A 154 -17.15 21.21 18.95
N ALA A 155 -15.86 20.90 18.90
CA ALA A 155 -15.26 19.81 19.67
C ALA A 155 -15.00 20.13 21.14
N SER A 156 -14.97 21.42 21.49
CA SER A 156 -14.77 21.90 22.86
C SER A 156 -16.00 22.66 23.35
N PRO A 157 -16.24 22.75 24.68
CA PRO A 157 -17.28 23.60 25.23
C PRO A 157 -17.16 25.02 24.68
N ILE A 158 -18.28 25.56 24.20
CA ILE A 158 -18.38 26.91 23.65
C ILE A 158 -18.55 27.88 24.82
N ALA A 159 -17.61 28.81 24.96
CA ALA A 159 -17.72 29.86 25.98
C ALA A 159 -19.00 30.68 25.77
N THR A 160 -19.72 30.96 26.86
CA THR A 160 -20.93 31.78 26.81
C THR A 160 -20.59 33.19 26.32
N PRO A 161 -21.11 33.64 25.16
CA PRO A 161 -20.88 34.98 24.66
C PRO A 161 -21.63 36.00 25.51
N ASN A 162 -21.20 37.26 25.41
CA ASN A 162 -21.93 38.39 25.97
C ASN A 162 -22.96 38.93 24.98
N ALA A 163 -23.99 39.58 25.51
CA ALA A 163 -24.92 40.34 24.69
C ALA A 163 -24.15 41.46 23.97
N ASN A 164 -24.38 41.60 22.67
CA ASN A 164 -23.69 42.49 21.73
C ASN A 164 -22.28 42.05 21.28
N ASP A 165 -21.84 40.83 21.61
CA ASP A 165 -20.69 40.22 20.94
C ASP A 165 -21.00 40.03 19.44
N ALA A 166 -19.95 39.95 18.63
CA ALA A 166 -20.11 39.65 17.21
C ALA A 166 -20.65 38.22 17.02
N GLU A 167 -21.47 38.04 15.97
CA GLU A 167 -21.90 36.74 15.50
C GLU A 167 -20.69 35.79 15.31
N PRO A 168 -20.80 34.50 15.71
CA PRO A 168 -19.73 33.54 15.46
C PRO A 168 -19.48 33.33 13.96
N ASP A 169 -18.22 33.16 13.58
CA ASP A 169 -17.78 32.84 12.22
C ASP A 169 -16.85 31.59 12.20
N GLY A 170 -16.43 31.19 10.99
CA GLY A 170 -15.50 30.08 10.76
C GLY A 170 -16.15 28.72 10.49
N THR A 171 -15.33 27.66 10.54
CA THR A 171 -15.76 26.27 10.25
C THR A 171 -16.79 25.78 11.27
N GLY A 172 -17.81 25.06 10.80
CA GLY A 172 -18.87 24.52 11.65
C GLY A 172 -19.95 25.54 12.06
N VAL A 173 -19.95 26.74 11.47
CA VAL A 173 -21.00 27.75 11.65
C VAL A 173 -22.04 27.67 10.52
N ILE A 174 -23.32 27.72 10.89
CA ILE A 174 -24.47 27.76 9.97
C ILE A 174 -25.24 29.05 10.27
N SER A 175 -25.23 29.99 9.34
CA SER A 175 -25.92 31.27 9.43
C SER A 175 -26.50 31.69 8.07
N PRO A 176 -27.82 32.01 7.98
CA PRO A 176 -28.82 31.81 9.01
C PRO A 176 -29.17 30.31 9.16
N TYR A 177 -29.48 29.89 10.38
CA TYR A 177 -30.03 28.57 10.69
C TYR A 177 -31.57 28.62 10.79
N THR A 178 -32.27 27.69 10.17
CA THR A 178 -33.72 27.52 10.35
C THR A 178 -33.99 26.40 11.34
N MET A 179 -34.84 26.65 12.34
CA MET A 179 -35.19 25.63 13.33
C MET A 179 -35.81 24.39 12.66
N GLY A 180 -35.25 23.20 12.92
CA GLY A 180 -35.66 21.93 12.31
C GLY A 180 -34.85 21.52 11.06
N ASP A 181 -33.95 22.38 10.57
CA ASP A 181 -32.99 22.00 9.52
C ASP A 181 -31.86 21.14 10.09
N ASP A 182 -31.33 20.24 9.25
CA ASP A 182 -30.20 19.38 9.61
C ASP A 182 -28.94 20.20 9.90
N ILE A 183 -28.26 19.83 10.98
CA ILE A 183 -26.97 20.36 11.40
C ILE A 183 -25.90 19.30 11.06
N PRO A 184 -25.13 19.47 9.98
CA PRO A 184 -24.03 18.58 9.61
C PRO A 184 -22.79 18.80 10.49
N GLY A 185 -21.91 17.80 10.54
CA GLY A 185 -20.64 17.85 11.29
C GLY A 185 -20.77 17.63 12.79
N ALA A 186 -21.98 17.32 13.27
CA ALA A 186 -22.27 16.92 14.65
C ALA A 186 -21.78 15.48 14.91
N ASP A 187 -21.02 15.29 15.99
CA ASP A 187 -20.53 13.98 16.42
C ASP A 187 -20.60 13.87 17.95
N ALA A 188 -21.00 12.73 18.49
CA ALA A 188 -21.24 12.58 19.94
C ALA A 188 -19.95 12.52 20.78
N GLU A 189 -18.81 12.27 20.14
CA GLU A 189 -17.49 12.09 20.77
C GLU A 189 -16.54 13.24 20.42
N VAL A 190 -16.45 13.60 19.14
CA VAL A 190 -15.53 14.61 18.62
C VAL A 190 -16.17 15.99 18.65
N ASN A 191 -17.22 16.23 17.87
CA ASN A 191 -17.87 17.54 17.66
C ASN A 191 -19.17 17.68 18.47
N ARG A 192 -19.07 17.43 19.77
CA ARG A 192 -20.22 17.17 20.66
C ARG A 192 -20.95 18.41 21.20
N TYR A 193 -20.47 19.63 20.93
CA TYR A 193 -21.05 20.85 21.47
C TYR A 193 -21.73 21.68 20.37
N ILE A 194 -22.99 22.03 20.58
CA ILE A 194 -23.77 22.91 19.70
C ILE A 194 -24.09 24.21 20.43
N GLY A 195 -23.68 25.33 19.86
CA GLY A 195 -24.07 26.68 20.31
C GLY A 195 -25.15 27.22 19.40
N LEU A 196 -26.35 27.47 19.93
CA LEU A 196 -27.42 28.19 19.26
C LEU A 196 -27.35 29.66 19.68
N TYR A 197 -27.32 30.56 18.71
CA TYR A 197 -27.31 32.01 18.90
C TYR A 197 -28.53 32.61 18.23
N GLU A 198 -29.11 33.65 18.85
CA GLU A 198 -29.96 34.60 18.13
C GLU A 198 -29.15 35.87 17.92
N VAL A 199 -29.17 36.37 16.69
CA VAL A 199 -28.38 37.51 16.26
C VAL A 199 -29.31 38.56 15.67
N ASP A 200 -29.09 39.83 16.04
CA ASP A 200 -29.86 40.95 15.49
C ASP A 200 -29.42 41.33 14.07
N ALA A 201 -30.16 42.25 13.45
CA ALA A 201 -29.89 42.72 12.08
C ALA A 201 -28.52 43.38 11.88
N SER A 202 -27.79 43.69 12.95
CA SER A 202 -26.45 44.28 12.93
C SER A 202 -25.33 43.26 13.17
N GLY A 203 -25.65 41.96 13.24
CA GLY A 203 -24.68 40.89 13.46
C GLY A 203 -24.26 40.77 14.93
N LYS A 204 -25.12 41.18 15.88
CA LYS A 204 -24.84 41.15 17.32
C LYS A 204 -25.64 40.10 18.07
N VAL A 205 -24.97 39.38 18.98
CA VAL A 205 -25.58 38.30 19.76
C VAL A 205 -26.60 38.84 20.77
N VAL A 206 -27.81 38.28 20.73
CA VAL A 206 -28.96 38.64 21.59
C VAL A 206 -29.29 37.54 22.59
N ARG A 207 -29.23 36.26 22.18
CA ARG A 207 -29.43 35.08 23.04
C ARG A 207 -28.43 33.98 22.72
N PHE A 208 -28.13 33.12 23.69
CA PHE A 208 -27.24 31.97 23.51
C PHE A 208 -27.66 30.75 24.36
N GLN A 209 -27.62 29.56 23.75
CA GLN A 209 -27.76 28.28 24.46
C GLN A 209 -26.71 27.29 23.93
N GLN A 210 -25.91 26.72 24.84
CA GLN A 210 -25.10 25.54 24.54
C GLN A 210 -25.90 24.26 24.80
N ILE A 211 -25.77 23.28 23.91
CA ILE A 211 -26.37 21.95 23.99
C ILE A 211 -25.27 20.90 23.72
N VAL A 212 -25.34 19.76 24.41
CA VAL A 212 -24.33 18.69 24.30
C VAL A 212 -24.96 17.45 23.69
N LEU A 213 -24.36 16.96 22.60
CA LEU A 213 -24.79 15.78 21.87
C LEU A 213 -24.50 14.48 22.65
N ARG A 214 -25.37 13.49 22.45
CA ARG A 214 -25.21 12.09 22.83
C ARG A 214 -25.37 11.21 21.59
N HIS A 215 -24.90 9.96 21.63
CA HIS A 215 -24.99 9.05 20.48
C HIS A 215 -26.41 8.89 19.91
N GLY A 216 -27.44 8.98 20.74
CA GLY A 216 -28.85 8.88 20.30
C GLY A 216 -29.42 10.16 19.69
N ASP A 217 -28.68 11.26 19.67
CA ASP A 217 -29.12 12.56 19.13
C ASP A 217 -28.71 12.76 17.66
N ILE A 218 -27.98 11.80 17.08
CA ILE A 218 -27.43 11.84 15.71
C ILE A 218 -28.07 10.72 14.90
N SER A 219 -28.44 11.02 13.66
CA SER A 219 -28.94 9.99 12.76
C SER A 219 -27.83 9.03 12.36
N PRO A 220 -28.05 7.70 12.40
CA PRO A 220 -27.00 6.72 12.18
C PRO A 220 -26.47 6.79 10.74
N VAL A 221 -25.15 6.89 10.58
CA VAL A 221 -24.45 6.64 9.32
C VAL A 221 -24.38 5.15 9.04
N SER A 222 -24.42 4.74 7.77
CA SER A 222 -24.22 3.33 7.43
C SER A 222 -22.78 2.92 7.79
N THR A 223 -22.60 1.65 8.18
CA THR A 223 -21.28 1.11 8.49
C THR A 223 -20.31 1.28 7.31
N ALA A 224 -20.81 1.17 6.07
CA ALA A 224 -20.00 1.32 4.86
C ALA A 224 -19.50 2.76 4.67
N LEU A 225 -20.37 3.77 4.87
CA LEU A 225 -19.97 5.17 4.74
C LEU A 225 -18.96 5.58 5.84
N GLN A 226 -19.18 5.10 7.07
CA GLN A 226 -18.26 5.37 8.18
C GLN A 226 -16.90 4.69 7.97
N GLN A 227 -16.91 3.42 7.55
CA GLN A 227 -15.70 2.69 7.20
C GLN A 227 -14.89 3.44 6.12
N ASP A 228 -15.55 3.88 5.06
CA ASP A 228 -14.89 4.59 3.96
C ASP A 228 -14.36 5.96 4.39
N LEU A 229 -15.08 6.67 5.27
CA LEU A 229 -14.61 7.93 5.85
C LEU A 229 -13.33 7.72 6.68
N ASP A 230 -13.30 6.70 7.53
CA ASP A 230 -12.18 6.42 8.42
C ASP A 230 -10.95 5.93 7.63
N GLN A 231 -11.15 5.05 6.64
CA GLN A 231 -10.09 4.45 5.84
C GLN A 231 -9.59 5.36 4.71
N LEU A 232 -10.30 6.43 4.36
CA LEU A 232 -9.87 7.32 3.28
C LEU A 232 -8.53 7.98 3.59
N THR A 233 -7.56 7.75 2.71
CA THR A 233 -6.21 8.33 2.73
C THR A 233 -5.84 8.86 1.35
N LEU A 234 -4.93 9.84 1.32
CA LEU A 234 -4.28 10.27 0.07
C LEU A 234 -3.16 9.29 -0.27
N GLY A 235 -3.07 8.89 -1.54
CA GLY A 235 -1.90 8.17 -2.03
C GLY A 235 -0.81 9.16 -2.46
N TYR A 236 0.45 8.80 -2.25
CA TYR A 236 1.60 9.61 -2.64
C TYR A 236 2.55 8.78 -3.50
N GLN A 237 3.29 9.46 -4.37
CA GLN A 237 4.40 8.84 -5.10
C GLN A 237 5.58 8.56 -4.15
N ALA A 238 6.51 7.72 -4.59
CA ALA A 238 7.70 7.39 -3.81
C ALA A 238 8.48 8.65 -3.39
N GLY A 239 8.75 8.76 -2.08
CA GLY A 239 9.43 9.91 -1.48
C GLY A 239 8.53 11.10 -1.15
N ASP A 240 7.27 11.10 -1.60
CA ASP A 240 6.29 12.11 -1.21
C ASP A 240 5.44 11.66 -0.02
N HIS A 241 4.98 12.63 0.76
CA HIS A 241 3.98 12.45 1.81
C HIS A 241 3.27 13.78 2.06
N GLN A 242 2.30 13.81 2.98
CA GLN A 242 1.47 14.99 3.23
C GLN A 242 2.23 16.31 3.51
N GLN A 243 3.44 16.23 4.07
CA GLN A 243 4.29 17.39 4.38
C GLN A 243 5.42 17.61 3.37
N HIS A 244 5.48 16.81 2.32
CA HIS A 244 6.50 16.81 1.29
C HIS A 244 5.88 16.38 -0.03
N VAL A 245 5.10 17.27 -0.64
CA VAL A 245 4.46 17.03 -1.94
C VAL A 245 5.26 17.73 -3.03
N THR A 246 5.82 16.94 -3.93
CA THR A 246 6.58 17.37 -5.10
C THR A 246 6.02 16.79 -6.41
N ARG A 247 5.17 15.77 -6.33
CA ARG A 247 4.57 15.06 -7.46
C ARG A 247 3.06 14.93 -7.28
N THR A 248 2.39 14.39 -8.31
CA THR A 248 0.94 14.14 -8.31
C THR A 248 0.49 13.36 -7.08
N VAL A 249 -0.55 13.83 -6.41
CA VAL A 249 -1.21 13.17 -5.27
C VAL A 249 -2.31 12.26 -5.82
N TYR A 250 -2.45 11.06 -5.28
CA TYR A 250 -3.48 10.11 -5.69
C TYR A 250 -4.75 10.31 -4.86
N LEU A 251 -5.85 10.57 -5.56
CA LEU A 251 -7.15 10.91 -4.98
C LEU A 251 -8.15 9.79 -5.33
N PRO A 252 -8.48 8.88 -4.38
CA PRO A 252 -9.41 7.78 -4.64
C PRO A 252 -10.78 8.25 -5.14
N ALA A 253 -11.32 7.60 -6.17
CA ALA A 253 -12.66 7.91 -6.71
C ALA A 253 -13.79 7.09 -6.06
N ARG A 254 -13.46 6.08 -5.24
CA ARG A 254 -14.39 5.20 -4.52
C ARG A 254 -13.84 4.86 -3.15
N GLY A 255 -14.73 4.61 -2.19
CA GLY A 255 -14.34 4.10 -0.88
C GLY A 255 -13.99 2.60 -0.95
N GLN A 256 -13.22 2.14 0.04
CA GLN A 256 -12.73 0.75 0.11
C GLN A 256 -13.85 -0.28 0.27
N SER A 257 -15.01 0.12 0.79
CA SER A 257 -16.21 -0.73 0.87
C SER A 257 -16.78 -1.10 -0.51
N GLY A 258 -16.42 -0.33 -1.55
CA GLY A 258 -17.00 -0.46 -2.89
C GLY A 258 -18.43 0.10 -3.03
N LEU A 259 -19.04 0.57 -1.93
CA LEU A 259 -20.43 1.06 -1.88
C LEU A 259 -20.54 2.60 -1.92
N THR A 260 -19.42 3.31 -1.83
CA THR A 260 -19.36 4.77 -1.90
C THR A 260 -18.56 5.25 -3.11
N SER A 261 -18.93 6.43 -3.61
CA SER A 261 -18.18 7.20 -4.60
C SER A 261 -17.56 8.42 -3.94
N ILE A 262 -16.39 8.86 -4.39
CA ILE A 262 -15.67 9.99 -3.82
C ILE A 262 -15.38 11.01 -4.92
N THR A 263 -15.71 12.26 -4.66
CA THR A 263 -15.30 13.40 -5.49
C THR A 263 -14.42 14.35 -4.68
N TRP A 264 -13.52 15.07 -5.35
CA TRP A 264 -12.52 15.90 -4.68
C TRP A 264 -12.63 17.36 -5.09
N THR A 265 -12.39 18.26 -4.13
CA THR A 265 -12.19 19.69 -4.37
C THR A 265 -10.86 20.13 -3.78
N SER A 266 -10.34 21.26 -4.26
CA SER A 266 -9.06 21.83 -3.82
C SER A 266 -9.22 23.30 -3.48
N SER A 267 -8.57 23.76 -2.41
CA SER A 267 -8.52 25.16 -2.03
C SER A 267 -7.63 26.00 -2.97
N ASP A 268 -6.74 25.38 -3.73
CA ASP A 268 -5.84 26.02 -4.70
C ASP A 268 -5.61 25.10 -5.90
N THR A 269 -6.48 25.22 -6.91
CA THR A 269 -6.41 24.43 -8.15
C THR A 269 -5.23 24.79 -9.05
N ALA A 270 -4.55 25.92 -8.82
CA ALA A 270 -3.33 26.27 -9.54
C ALA A 270 -2.12 25.46 -9.05
N ARG A 271 -2.17 24.97 -7.80
CA ARG A 271 -1.12 24.15 -7.19
C ARG A 271 -1.47 22.68 -7.12
N VAL A 272 -2.68 22.33 -6.69
CA VAL A 272 -3.16 20.93 -6.69
C VAL A 272 -4.56 20.87 -7.30
N GLN A 273 -4.70 20.23 -8.45
CA GLN A 273 -5.99 20.07 -9.11
C GLN A 273 -6.86 19.00 -8.43
N SER A 274 -8.17 18.98 -8.69
CA SER A 274 -9.11 17.99 -8.13
C SER A 274 -8.90 16.56 -8.63
N ASN A 275 -8.05 16.36 -9.64
CA ASN A 275 -7.56 15.05 -10.09
C ASN A 275 -6.19 14.69 -9.51
N GLY A 276 -5.68 15.51 -8.57
CA GLY A 276 -4.43 15.29 -7.86
C GLY A 276 -3.17 15.81 -8.55
N ARG A 277 -3.23 16.37 -9.77
CA ARG A 277 -2.04 16.94 -10.42
C ARG A 277 -1.45 18.08 -9.61
N VAL A 278 -0.13 18.06 -9.45
CA VAL A 278 0.61 19.06 -8.68
C VAL A 278 1.46 19.94 -9.60
N THR A 279 1.34 21.26 -9.44
CA THR A 279 2.22 22.26 -10.04
C THR A 279 2.99 22.96 -8.92
N ARG A 280 4.30 22.72 -8.86
CA ARG A 280 5.15 23.25 -7.78
C ARG A 280 5.34 24.76 -7.89
N PRO A 281 5.52 25.47 -6.75
CA PRO A 281 6.06 26.82 -6.74
C PRO A 281 7.45 26.88 -7.39
N GLY A 282 7.79 28.01 -8.01
CA GLY A 282 9.09 28.22 -8.66
C GLY A 282 10.26 28.19 -7.67
N VAL A 283 11.48 28.14 -8.19
CA VAL A 283 12.71 28.00 -7.37
C VAL A 283 12.87 29.12 -6.34
N ASP A 284 12.42 30.32 -6.72
CA ASP A 284 12.51 31.54 -5.92
C ASP A 284 11.24 31.81 -5.08
N ASP A 285 10.23 30.94 -5.14
CA ASP A 285 8.99 31.04 -4.37
C ASP A 285 9.13 30.41 -2.96
N ALA A 286 8.07 30.46 -2.16
CA ALA A 286 7.93 29.72 -0.90
C ALA A 286 7.07 28.46 -1.09
N ASP A 287 7.18 27.51 -0.16
CA ASP A 287 6.28 26.34 -0.10
C ASP A 287 4.82 26.78 0.12
N VAL A 288 3.87 26.01 -0.41
CA VAL A 288 2.43 26.33 -0.36
C VAL A 288 1.65 25.19 0.31
N TYR A 289 0.70 25.53 1.18
CA TYR A 289 -0.23 24.57 1.77
C TYR A 289 -1.57 24.59 1.01
N VAL A 290 -2.08 23.41 0.66
CA VAL A 290 -3.34 23.25 -0.07
C VAL A 290 -4.25 22.28 0.68
N THR A 291 -5.52 22.65 0.86
CA THR A 291 -6.54 21.78 1.45
C THR A 291 -7.29 21.07 0.33
N LEU A 292 -7.28 19.73 0.37
CA LEU A 292 -8.06 18.85 -0.49
C LEU A 292 -9.24 18.30 0.30
N THR A 293 -10.46 18.49 -0.20
CA THR A 293 -11.67 18.00 0.45
C THR A 293 -12.27 16.86 -0.35
N ALA A 294 -12.37 15.68 0.26
CA ALA A 294 -13.10 14.54 -0.26
C ALA A 294 -14.58 14.67 0.08
N VAL A 295 -15.45 14.38 -0.89
CA VAL A 295 -16.90 14.27 -0.75
C VAL A 295 -17.28 12.82 -1.04
N ILE A 296 -17.58 12.07 0.01
CA ILE A 296 -17.88 10.63 -0.03
C ILE A 296 -19.39 10.48 -0.06
N ARG A 297 -19.92 9.82 -1.08
CA ARG A 297 -21.35 9.59 -1.28
C ARG A 297 -21.65 8.10 -1.35
N GLU A 298 -22.50 7.60 -0.46
CA GLU A 298 -23.03 6.24 -0.52
C GLU A 298 -24.03 6.10 -1.67
N GLN A 299 -23.83 5.11 -2.55
CA GLN A 299 -24.65 4.98 -3.75
C GLN A 299 -26.09 4.52 -3.47
N ALA A 300 -26.28 3.70 -2.43
CA ALA A 300 -27.58 3.12 -2.10
C ALA A 300 -28.54 4.12 -1.45
N THR A 301 -28.03 4.97 -0.54
CA THR A 301 -28.84 5.89 0.26
C THR A 301 -28.74 7.34 -0.21
N GLY A 302 -27.68 7.68 -0.98
CA GLY A 302 -27.35 9.04 -1.34
C GLY A 302 -26.70 9.87 -0.23
N ALA A 303 -26.46 9.27 0.95
CA ALA A 303 -25.83 9.92 2.10
C ALA A 303 -24.43 10.45 1.74
N VAL A 304 -24.04 11.59 2.32
CA VAL A 304 -22.78 12.27 2.02
C VAL A 304 -22.01 12.56 3.29
N ALA A 305 -20.71 12.29 3.27
CA ALA A 305 -19.73 12.71 4.28
C ALA A 305 -18.56 13.43 3.61
N THR A 306 -17.80 14.24 4.36
CA THR A 306 -16.62 14.94 3.83
C THR A 306 -15.40 14.77 4.71
N LYS A 307 -14.20 14.76 4.12
CA LYS A 307 -12.91 14.68 4.84
C LYS A 307 -11.88 15.60 4.21
N ASP A 308 -11.21 16.39 5.03
CA ASP A 308 -10.17 17.34 4.58
C ASP A 308 -8.77 16.78 4.77
N PHE A 309 -7.89 17.10 3.81
CA PHE A 309 -6.47 16.77 3.84
C PHE A 309 -5.65 18.01 3.49
N ILE A 310 -4.76 18.43 4.39
CA ILE A 310 -3.87 19.58 4.14
C ILE A 310 -2.53 19.07 3.64
N VAL A 311 -2.15 19.36 2.39
CA VAL A 311 -0.88 18.97 1.80
C VAL A 311 0.09 20.16 1.68
N LYS A 312 1.38 19.92 1.92
CA LYS A 312 2.45 20.92 1.75
C LYS A 312 3.17 20.68 0.42
N VAL A 313 2.91 21.53 -0.57
CA VAL A 313 3.58 21.54 -1.88
C VAL A 313 4.89 22.30 -1.78
N LEU A 314 6.00 21.61 -1.99
CA LEU A 314 7.34 22.21 -1.87
C LEU A 314 7.72 22.97 -3.14
N LYS A 315 8.40 24.10 -2.95
CA LYS A 315 9.03 24.85 -4.06
C LYS A 315 10.06 23.99 -4.80
N MET A 316 10.37 24.34 -6.05
CA MET A 316 11.43 23.67 -6.81
C MET A 316 12.82 23.88 -6.20
N THR A 317 13.66 22.85 -6.21
CA THR A 317 15.10 22.95 -5.97
C THR A 317 15.85 23.26 -7.28
N ASP A 318 17.15 23.55 -7.21
CA ASP A 318 17.98 23.70 -8.42
C ASP A 318 18.03 22.39 -9.24
N GLU A 319 18.02 21.22 -8.59
CA GLU A 319 17.91 19.93 -9.28
C GLU A 319 16.57 19.79 -10.01
N ASP A 320 15.47 20.18 -9.36
CA ASP A 320 14.15 20.15 -9.98
C ASP A 320 14.07 21.11 -11.16
N ALA A 321 14.63 22.31 -11.02
CA ALA A 321 14.67 23.31 -12.07
C ALA A 321 15.42 22.81 -13.32
N VAL A 322 16.53 22.11 -13.12
CA VAL A 322 17.31 21.48 -14.19
C VAL A 322 16.52 20.35 -14.86
N ARG A 323 15.81 19.51 -14.10
CA ARG A 323 14.95 18.44 -14.65
C ARG A 323 13.76 19.00 -15.43
N GLU A 324 13.06 20.01 -14.90
CA GLU A 324 11.94 20.67 -15.61
C GLU A 324 12.42 21.40 -16.87
N ALA A 325 13.58 22.08 -16.81
CA ALA A 325 14.19 22.66 -18.01
C ALA A 325 14.56 21.59 -19.06
N ALA A 326 15.03 20.40 -18.62
CA ALA A 326 15.33 19.30 -19.53
C ALA A 326 14.06 18.71 -20.17
N LYS A 327 12.95 18.58 -19.43
CA LYS A 327 11.65 18.12 -19.98
C LYS A 327 11.14 19.03 -21.10
N GLU A 328 11.30 20.33 -20.96
CA GLU A 328 10.85 21.34 -21.93
C GLU A 328 11.84 21.58 -23.10
N LEU A 329 13.09 21.14 -22.95
CA LEU A 329 14.10 21.20 -24.01
C LEU A 329 13.90 20.06 -25.02
N THR A 330 13.02 20.26 -26.00
CA THR A 330 12.83 19.36 -27.15
C THR A 330 13.81 19.67 -28.27
N VAL A 331 13.93 18.79 -29.27
CA VAL A 331 14.74 19.10 -30.45
C VAL A 331 14.26 20.38 -31.17
N ASN A 332 12.95 20.63 -31.21
CA ASN A 332 12.38 21.79 -31.89
C ASN A 332 12.50 23.09 -31.07
N THR A 333 12.70 23.02 -29.75
CA THR A 333 12.94 24.19 -28.89
C THR A 333 14.43 24.43 -28.62
N GLY A 334 15.24 23.36 -28.64
CA GLY A 334 16.68 23.38 -28.38
C GLY A 334 17.55 23.56 -29.63
N VAL A 335 17.02 23.25 -30.83
CA VAL A 335 17.76 23.34 -32.10
C VAL A 335 17.00 24.22 -33.08
N THR A 336 17.72 25.16 -33.71
CA THR A 336 17.23 25.94 -34.85
C THR A 336 17.89 25.41 -36.11
N PHE A 337 17.18 24.53 -36.82
CA PHE A 337 17.64 23.97 -38.08
C PHE A 337 17.64 25.02 -39.21
N ALA A 338 18.46 24.77 -40.23
CA ALA A 338 18.36 25.48 -41.49
C ALA A 338 16.98 25.24 -42.14
N GLN A 339 16.58 26.11 -43.06
CA GLN A 339 15.29 25.97 -43.75
C GLN A 339 15.20 24.60 -44.45
N GLY A 340 14.15 23.83 -44.16
CA GLY A 340 13.97 22.47 -44.68
C GLY A 340 14.74 21.37 -43.94
N ASP A 341 15.62 21.72 -42.98
CA ASP A 341 16.30 20.78 -42.09
C ASP A 341 15.46 20.40 -40.87
N THR A 342 15.57 19.13 -40.49
CA THR A 342 14.93 18.52 -39.32
C THR A 342 15.89 17.47 -38.76
N TRP A 343 15.63 16.92 -37.58
CA TRP A 343 16.54 15.95 -36.97
C TRP A 343 16.62 14.63 -37.77
N GLU A 344 15.55 14.28 -38.49
CA GLU A 344 15.44 13.10 -39.37
C GLU A 344 16.26 13.26 -40.66
N SER A 345 16.72 14.47 -40.96
CA SER A 345 17.33 14.81 -42.23
C SER A 345 18.15 16.08 -42.06
N VAL A 346 19.42 15.94 -41.74
CA VAL A 346 20.35 17.05 -41.53
C VAL A 346 21.29 17.14 -42.71
N THR A 347 21.36 18.31 -43.35
CA THR A 347 22.22 18.57 -44.50
C THR A 347 23.08 19.83 -44.36
N LEU A 348 22.70 20.74 -43.47
CA LEU A 348 23.36 22.03 -43.25
C LEU A 348 23.67 22.26 -41.75
N ASP A 349 24.53 23.23 -41.50
CA ASP A 349 24.86 23.72 -40.15
C ASP A 349 23.61 24.29 -39.46
N PHE A 350 23.56 24.15 -38.13
CA PHE A 350 22.42 24.59 -37.32
C PHE A 350 22.85 25.20 -35.99
N LEU A 351 21.95 25.98 -35.39
CA LEU A 351 22.17 26.63 -34.10
C LEU A 351 21.53 25.85 -32.97
N MET A 352 22.10 25.95 -31.77
CA MET A 352 21.63 25.28 -30.57
C MET A 352 21.46 26.28 -29.41
N LEU A 353 20.47 26.01 -28.57
CA LEU A 353 20.11 26.85 -27.42
C LEU A 353 21.19 26.79 -26.33
N GLY A 354 21.58 27.96 -25.81
CA GLY A 354 22.59 28.09 -24.74
C GLY A 354 22.05 28.36 -23.33
N GLN A 355 20.77 28.73 -23.21
CA GLN A 355 20.09 28.99 -21.93
C GLN A 355 18.70 28.36 -21.95
N GLY A 356 18.33 27.67 -20.87
CA GLY A 356 17.04 27.00 -20.71
C GLY A 356 16.11 27.75 -19.75
N LEU A 357 15.00 27.10 -19.42
CA LEU A 357 14.04 27.62 -18.44
C LEU A 357 14.66 27.72 -17.05
N TYR A 358 14.02 28.49 -16.17
CA TYR A 358 14.46 28.68 -14.78
C TYR A 358 15.94 29.07 -14.70
N GLY A 359 16.43 29.96 -15.55
CA GLY A 359 17.83 30.44 -15.51
C GLY A 359 18.90 29.35 -15.68
N THR A 360 18.56 28.20 -16.24
CA THR A 360 19.52 27.12 -16.53
C THR A 360 20.41 27.48 -17.71
N SER A 361 21.64 27.00 -17.68
CA SER A 361 22.59 27.04 -18.81
C SER A 361 22.59 25.72 -19.57
N ILE A 362 22.84 25.75 -20.87
CA ILE A 362 22.87 24.55 -21.72
C ILE A 362 24.19 24.53 -22.51
N SER A 363 24.91 23.42 -22.41
CA SER A 363 26.12 23.15 -23.21
C SER A 363 25.95 21.85 -24.00
N TRP A 364 26.58 21.74 -25.17
CA TRP A 364 26.35 20.61 -26.08
C TRP A 364 27.65 19.85 -26.40
N SER A 365 27.53 18.54 -26.59
CA SER A 365 28.59 17.66 -27.09
C SER A 365 28.06 16.70 -28.17
N SER A 366 28.93 16.19 -29.04
CA SER A 366 28.58 15.29 -30.14
C SER A 366 29.30 13.96 -29.98
N ALA A 367 28.58 12.85 -30.15
CA ALA A 367 29.15 11.51 -30.15
C ALA A 367 30.02 11.21 -31.39
N ASP A 368 29.83 11.95 -32.48
CA ASP A 368 30.68 11.88 -33.68
C ASP A 368 31.08 13.31 -34.14
N PRO A 369 32.12 13.90 -33.52
CA PRO A 369 32.62 15.22 -33.89
C PRO A 369 33.12 15.32 -35.34
N GLY A 370 33.42 14.19 -35.99
CA GLY A 370 33.84 14.15 -37.39
C GLY A 370 32.68 14.36 -38.38
N THR A 371 31.45 14.17 -37.92
CA THR A 371 30.23 14.37 -38.72
C THR A 371 29.41 15.56 -38.25
N ILE A 372 29.31 15.79 -36.93
CA ILE A 372 28.75 17.01 -36.36
C ILE A 372 29.73 17.58 -35.33
N ALA A 373 30.44 18.65 -35.69
CA ALA A 373 31.37 19.34 -34.79
C ALA A 373 30.64 20.46 -34.05
N ILE A 374 30.81 20.55 -32.72
CA ILE A 374 30.16 21.58 -31.91
C ILE A 374 31.15 22.69 -31.57
N GLY A 375 30.75 23.93 -31.82
CA GLY A 375 31.51 25.13 -31.52
C GLY A 375 30.63 26.28 -31.08
N THR A 376 31.18 27.49 -31.11
CA THR A 376 30.47 28.72 -30.77
C THR A 376 30.67 29.74 -31.89
N GLN A 377 29.57 30.32 -32.39
CA GLN A 377 29.60 31.42 -33.35
C GLN A 377 28.68 32.54 -32.85
N ASN A 378 29.20 33.77 -32.79
CA ASN A 378 28.47 34.94 -32.29
C ASN A 378 27.87 34.79 -30.87
N GLY A 379 28.49 33.97 -30.01
CA GLY A 379 28.02 33.72 -28.65
C GLY A 379 26.89 32.69 -28.53
N GLN A 380 26.47 32.06 -29.63
CA GLN A 380 25.52 30.94 -29.64
C GLN A 380 26.25 29.62 -29.96
N ALA A 381 25.76 28.53 -29.39
CA ALA A 381 26.26 27.20 -29.72
C ALA A 381 25.87 26.86 -31.16
N GLN A 382 26.83 26.37 -31.96
CA GLN A 382 26.63 26.02 -33.37
C GLN A 382 27.16 24.64 -33.66
N ALA A 383 26.45 23.89 -34.50
CA ALA A 383 26.86 22.62 -35.03
C ALA A 383 27.27 22.77 -36.50
N SER A 384 28.49 22.34 -36.84
CA SER A 384 28.99 22.27 -38.21
C SER A 384 28.90 20.84 -38.75
N VAL A 385 28.26 20.67 -39.91
CA VAL A 385 27.87 19.37 -40.46
C VAL A 385 28.76 18.94 -41.61
N VAL A 386 29.35 17.75 -41.49
CA VAL A 386 30.16 17.10 -42.55
C VAL A 386 29.42 15.87 -43.07
N ARG A 387 28.85 15.99 -44.27
CA ARG A 387 28.04 14.94 -44.87
C ARG A 387 28.85 13.73 -45.36
N PRO A 388 28.43 12.49 -45.02
CA PRO A 388 29.09 11.25 -45.46
C PRO A 388 28.92 11.00 -46.97
N GLN A 389 29.82 10.20 -47.57
CA GLN A 389 29.87 10.01 -49.03
C GLN A 389 28.76 9.09 -49.58
N SER A 390 28.46 7.97 -48.89
CA SER A 390 27.68 6.87 -49.47
C SER A 390 26.51 6.34 -48.63
N ARG A 391 26.47 6.63 -47.32
CA ARG A 391 25.40 6.21 -46.41
C ARG A 391 25.14 7.29 -45.38
N ASP A 392 23.89 7.41 -44.95
CA ASP A 392 23.51 8.35 -43.91
C ASP A 392 24.20 7.98 -42.59
N LYS A 393 24.45 8.97 -41.75
CA LYS A 393 25.07 8.77 -40.44
C LYS A 393 24.14 9.21 -39.33
N HIS A 394 24.08 8.42 -38.28
CA HIS A 394 23.37 8.80 -37.06
C HIS A 394 24.35 9.37 -36.06
N VAL A 395 24.04 10.52 -35.50
CA VAL A 395 24.87 11.19 -34.51
C VAL A 395 24.01 11.54 -33.32
N VAL A 396 24.43 11.11 -32.13
CA VAL A 396 23.79 11.50 -30.87
C VAL A 396 24.46 12.77 -30.37
N LEU A 397 23.66 13.81 -30.16
CA LEU A 397 24.08 15.03 -29.46
C LEU A 397 23.67 14.94 -28.00
N THR A 398 24.49 15.41 -27.09
CA THR A 398 24.19 15.46 -25.65
C THR A 398 24.20 16.91 -25.17
N ALA A 399 23.03 17.40 -24.74
CA ALA A 399 22.88 18.66 -24.02
C ALA A 399 23.14 18.41 -22.53
N THR A 400 23.97 19.21 -21.89
CA THR A 400 24.13 19.28 -20.43
C THR A 400 23.45 20.54 -19.96
N ILE A 401 22.37 20.39 -19.21
CA ILE A 401 21.57 21.47 -18.61
C ILE A 401 22.03 21.64 -17.16
N ALA A 402 22.37 22.85 -16.75
CA ALA A 402 22.92 23.09 -15.41
C ALA A 402 22.45 24.41 -14.78
N ARG A 403 22.26 24.39 -13.46
CA ARG A 403 22.02 25.56 -12.60
C ARG A 403 22.65 25.30 -11.23
N GLY A 404 23.47 26.25 -10.74
CA GLY A 404 24.22 26.05 -9.51
C GLY A 404 25.17 24.85 -9.60
N GLU A 405 25.07 23.91 -8.66
CA GLU A 405 25.82 22.63 -8.68
C GLU A 405 25.04 21.50 -9.35
N ALA A 406 23.74 21.68 -9.64
CA ALA A 406 22.91 20.67 -10.25
C ALA A 406 23.09 20.64 -11.78
N SER A 407 23.15 19.43 -12.35
CA SER A 407 23.19 19.23 -13.81
C SER A 407 22.53 17.92 -14.24
N VAL A 408 21.90 17.92 -15.40
CA VAL A 408 21.39 16.71 -16.08
C VAL A 408 21.82 16.72 -17.54
N THR A 409 21.98 15.54 -18.13
CA THR A 409 22.27 15.39 -19.55
C THR A 409 21.06 14.83 -20.30
N LYS A 410 20.75 15.41 -21.46
CA LYS A 410 19.68 14.96 -22.37
C LYS A 410 20.27 14.71 -23.76
N THR A 411 19.86 13.61 -24.40
CA THR A 411 20.39 13.20 -25.71
C THR A 411 19.38 13.42 -26.84
N PHE A 412 19.87 13.82 -28.01
CA PHE A 412 19.08 14.04 -29.22
C PHE A 412 19.70 13.29 -30.40
N LEU A 413 18.87 12.55 -31.15
CA LEU A 413 19.30 11.84 -32.35
C LEU A 413 19.28 12.77 -33.57
N MET A 414 20.35 12.75 -34.36
CA MET A 414 20.47 13.48 -35.63
C MET A 414 20.81 12.50 -36.76
N VAL A 415 20.08 12.56 -37.87
CA VAL A 415 20.33 11.76 -39.08
C VAL A 415 20.95 12.67 -40.14
N VAL A 416 22.24 12.51 -40.42
CA VAL A 416 22.99 13.30 -41.39
C VAL A 416 22.99 12.60 -42.74
N ASN A 417 22.34 13.19 -43.74
CA ASN A 417 22.18 12.56 -45.04
C ASN A 417 23.49 12.53 -45.83
N ASN A 418 23.71 11.42 -46.52
CA ASN A 418 24.82 11.25 -47.44
C ASN A 418 24.75 12.24 -48.60
N ARG A 419 25.89 12.58 -49.20
CA ARG A 419 26.06 13.62 -50.23
C ARG A 419 25.17 13.46 -51.48
N THR A 420 24.63 12.27 -51.73
CA THR A 420 23.81 11.99 -52.92
C THR A 420 22.34 12.38 -52.75
N VAL A 421 21.89 12.62 -51.52
CA VAL A 421 20.52 13.04 -51.21
C VAL A 421 20.45 14.57 -51.12
N THR A 422 19.51 15.20 -51.80
CA THR A 422 19.25 16.65 -51.70
C THR A 422 17.83 16.89 -51.20
N LYS A 423 17.56 18.09 -50.68
CA LYS A 423 16.25 18.41 -50.11
C LYS A 423 15.36 19.18 -51.05
N VAL A 424 14.06 19.04 -50.83
CA VAL A 424 13.03 19.81 -51.50
C VAL A 424 12.38 20.72 -50.45
N ASP A 425 12.81 21.98 -50.40
CA ASP A 425 12.49 22.94 -49.33
C ASP A 425 10.98 23.17 -49.12
N GLY A 426 10.15 22.90 -50.13
CA GLY A 426 8.68 23.01 -50.07
C GLY A 426 7.92 21.74 -49.67
N GLU A 427 8.60 20.61 -49.49
CA GLU A 427 7.97 19.30 -49.25
C GLU A 427 8.33 18.70 -47.88
N THR A 428 8.91 19.48 -46.98
CA THR A 428 9.29 19.03 -45.63
C THR A 428 8.15 19.27 -44.63
N ARG A 429 7.83 18.26 -43.81
CA ARG A 429 6.80 18.27 -42.74
C ARG A 429 5.46 18.91 -43.16
N GLN A 430 5.01 18.65 -44.38
CA GLN A 430 3.73 19.16 -44.86
C GLN A 430 2.58 18.39 -44.20
N PRO A 431 1.56 19.05 -43.64
CA PRO A 431 0.44 18.35 -43.00
C PRO A 431 -0.35 17.53 -44.02
N THR A 432 -0.62 16.27 -43.69
CA THR A 432 -1.48 15.40 -44.49
C THR A 432 -2.94 15.47 -43.99
N SER A 433 -3.87 14.89 -44.75
CA SER A 433 -5.25 14.68 -44.30
C SER A 433 -5.41 13.52 -43.29
N ARG A 434 -4.33 12.78 -43.00
CA ARG A 434 -4.31 11.65 -42.07
C ARG A 434 -3.92 12.11 -40.66
N VAL A 435 -4.41 11.36 -39.68
CA VAL A 435 -4.13 11.57 -38.26
C VAL A 435 -3.69 10.27 -37.62
N ALA A 436 -2.82 10.37 -36.62
CA ALA A 436 -2.57 9.33 -35.65
C ALA A 436 -3.55 9.49 -34.49
N GLU A 437 -4.08 8.39 -33.96
CA GLU A 437 -5.05 8.41 -32.87
C GLU A 437 -4.42 7.83 -31.61
N ALA A 438 -4.41 8.59 -30.51
CA ALA A 438 -4.12 8.04 -29.19
C ALA A 438 -5.42 7.73 -28.47
N THR A 439 -5.54 6.50 -27.97
CA THR A 439 -6.71 6.02 -27.26
C THR A 439 -6.34 5.60 -25.84
N VAL A 440 -7.26 5.84 -24.91
CA VAL A 440 -7.19 5.38 -23.52
C VAL A 440 -8.53 4.81 -23.12
N ASN A 441 -8.54 3.83 -22.20
CA ASN A 441 -9.80 3.20 -21.77
C ASN A 441 -9.88 2.98 -20.24
N PRO A 442 -9.78 4.04 -19.42
CA PRO A 442 -9.71 3.90 -17.96
C PRO A 442 -10.98 3.35 -17.30
N ASN A 443 -12.15 3.65 -17.88
CA ASN A 443 -13.44 3.32 -17.29
C ASN A 443 -14.28 2.36 -18.15
N GLY A 444 -13.64 1.66 -19.11
CA GLY A 444 -14.34 0.82 -20.10
C GLY A 444 -15.03 1.60 -21.24
N THR A 445 -15.01 2.94 -21.20
CA THR A 445 -15.37 3.80 -22.32
C THR A 445 -14.11 4.41 -22.95
N PRO A 446 -13.82 4.14 -24.24
CA PRO A 446 -12.68 4.71 -24.92
C PRO A 446 -12.76 6.24 -25.00
N ASN A 447 -11.67 6.91 -24.65
CA ASN A 447 -11.43 8.32 -24.93
C ASN A 447 -10.25 8.42 -25.90
N SER A 448 -10.28 9.36 -26.84
CA SER A 448 -9.21 9.50 -27.83
C SER A 448 -8.92 10.95 -28.22
N ASP A 449 -7.68 11.18 -28.66
CA ASP A 449 -7.26 12.43 -29.28
C ASP A 449 -6.41 12.11 -30.53
N GLN A 450 -6.30 13.10 -31.41
CA GLN A 450 -5.69 12.97 -32.73
C GLN A 450 -4.51 13.92 -32.92
N PHE A 451 -3.47 13.41 -33.58
CA PHE A 451 -2.26 14.13 -33.96
C PHE A 451 -2.11 14.13 -35.48
N THR A 452 -1.84 15.29 -36.07
CA THR A 452 -1.65 15.40 -37.53
C THR A 452 -0.40 14.63 -37.96
N ILE A 453 -0.53 13.80 -39.00
CA ILE A 453 0.62 13.16 -39.64
C ILE A 453 1.23 14.16 -40.62
N LEU A 454 2.51 14.48 -40.42
CA LEU A 454 3.30 15.36 -41.28
C LEU A 454 4.09 14.50 -42.27
N ARG A 455 4.13 14.89 -43.54
CA ARG A 455 4.87 14.17 -44.59
C ARG A 455 6.07 14.99 -45.07
N THR A 456 7.22 14.33 -45.15
CA THR A 456 8.45 14.84 -45.76
C THR A 456 8.79 14.00 -47.00
N ARG A 457 9.14 14.63 -48.12
CA ARG A 457 9.72 13.95 -49.29
C ARG A 457 11.17 14.35 -49.53
N LEU A 458 12.01 13.36 -49.80
CA LEU A 458 13.43 13.54 -50.11
C LEU A 458 13.65 13.48 -51.64
N SER A 459 14.78 14.00 -52.14
CA SER A 459 15.05 14.05 -53.59
C SER A 459 15.22 12.68 -54.25
N ASP A 460 15.47 11.64 -53.47
CA ASP A 460 15.57 10.26 -53.97
C ASP A 460 14.20 9.56 -54.07
N GLY A 461 13.12 10.28 -53.73
CA GLY A 461 11.74 9.78 -53.76
C GLY A 461 11.24 9.22 -52.43
N THR A 462 12.12 9.10 -51.41
CA THR A 462 11.75 8.60 -50.08
C THR A 462 10.74 9.50 -49.42
N SER A 463 9.72 8.91 -48.81
CA SER A 463 8.65 9.58 -48.09
C SER A 463 8.64 9.20 -46.60
N ILE A 464 8.64 10.19 -45.72
CA ILE A 464 8.67 10.01 -44.26
C ILE A 464 7.39 10.60 -43.68
N ASP A 465 6.62 9.77 -42.97
CA ASP A 465 5.48 10.22 -42.16
C ASP A 465 5.95 10.43 -40.71
N THR A 466 5.71 11.61 -40.15
CA THR A 466 6.10 11.98 -38.79
C THR A 466 4.88 12.34 -37.95
N VAL A 467 4.82 11.81 -36.73
CA VAL A 467 3.85 12.18 -35.70
C VAL A 467 4.58 12.86 -34.56
N ILE A 468 4.18 14.09 -34.23
CA ILE A 468 4.67 14.81 -33.06
C ILE A 468 3.54 14.86 -32.04
N VAL A 469 3.74 14.23 -30.89
CA VAL A 469 2.74 14.21 -29.82
C VAL A 469 2.72 15.54 -29.11
N ASP A 470 1.53 16.16 -29.05
CA ASP A 470 1.27 17.36 -28.25
C ASP A 470 1.19 16.99 -26.75
N PRO A 471 2.06 17.55 -25.89
CA PRO A 471 2.05 17.25 -24.46
C PRO A 471 0.76 17.63 -23.73
N ALA A 472 0.10 18.72 -24.14
CA ALA A 472 -1.13 19.16 -23.50
C ALA A 472 -2.27 18.17 -23.75
N LYS A 473 -2.37 17.66 -24.98
CA LYS A 473 -3.33 16.61 -25.33
C LYS A 473 -3.05 15.30 -24.58
N MET A 474 -1.78 14.91 -24.49
CA MET A 474 -1.38 13.71 -23.73
C MET A 474 -1.70 13.84 -22.23
N THR A 475 -1.51 15.03 -21.66
CA THR A 475 -1.88 15.35 -20.27
C THR A 475 -3.38 15.17 -20.03
N LEU A 476 -4.22 15.70 -20.92
CA LEU A 476 -5.68 15.57 -20.83
C LEU A 476 -6.16 14.12 -20.98
N LEU A 477 -5.55 13.34 -21.88
CA LEU A 477 -5.86 11.92 -22.05
C LEU A 477 -5.55 11.12 -20.78
N THR A 478 -4.39 11.38 -20.18
CA THR A 478 -3.89 10.64 -19.01
C THR A 478 -4.52 11.08 -17.69
N ASP A 479 -5.16 12.25 -17.63
CA ASP A 479 -5.88 12.71 -16.44
C ASP A 479 -7.08 11.87 -16.05
N ALA A 480 -7.57 11.05 -16.98
CA ALA A 480 -8.60 10.06 -16.71
C ALA A 480 -8.05 8.77 -16.06
N PHE A 481 -6.73 8.59 -15.99
CA PHE A 481 -6.12 7.43 -15.35
C PHE A 481 -6.20 7.54 -13.82
N ASP A 482 -6.68 6.46 -13.20
CA ASP A 482 -6.44 6.21 -11.78
C ASP A 482 -5.06 5.56 -11.62
N PRO A 483 -4.08 6.21 -10.99
CA PRO A 483 -2.74 5.64 -10.84
C PRO A 483 -2.69 4.39 -9.95
N GLY A 484 -3.70 4.18 -9.10
CA GLY A 484 -3.91 2.98 -8.27
C GLY A 484 -4.64 1.85 -9.00
N GLU A 485 -5.04 2.03 -10.25
CA GLU A 485 -5.69 0.98 -11.05
C GLU A 485 -4.71 -0.17 -11.32
N SER A 486 -5.14 -1.37 -10.98
CA SER A 486 -4.36 -2.61 -11.10
C SER A 486 -4.35 -3.15 -12.54
N GLU A 487 -5.40 -2.89 -13.32
CA GLU A 487 -5.48 -3.31 -14.71
C GLU A 487 -4.64 -2.39 -15.61
N ALA A 488 -3.52 -2.89 -16.12
CA ALA A 488 -2.64 -2.15 -17.04
C ALA A 488 -3.39 -1.58 -18.26
N ALA A 489 -4.40 -2.30 -18.78
CA ALA A 489 -5.21 -1.88 -19.92
C ALA A 489 -5.93 -0.54 -19.69
N LYS A 490 -6.37 -0.27 -18.46
CA LYS A 490 -7.05 0.98 -18.09
C LYS A 490 -6.10 2.17 -17.92
N ARG A 491 -4.80 1.91 -17.83
CA ARG A 491 -3.73 2.93 -17.76
C ARG A 491 -2.80 2.90 -18.98
N THR A 492 -3.24 2.30 -20.08
CA THR A 492 -2.46 2.23 -21.32
C THR A 492 -2.90 3.33 -22.28
N VAL A 493 -1.94 4.10 -22.77
CA VAL A 493 -2.11 4.95 -23.96
C VAL A 493 -1.71 4.12 -25.18
N GLU A 494 -2.66 3.88 -26.08
CA GLU A 494 -2.38 3.26 -27.37
C GLU A 494 -2.39 4.31 -28.48
N LEU A 495 -1.20 4.63 -29.02
CA LEU A 495 -1.00 5.51 -30.17
C LEU A 495 -0.95 4.70 -31.46
N ARG A 496 -2.00 4.79 -32.28
CA ARG A 496 -2.12 4.07 -33.55
C ARG A 496 -1.84 4.99 -34.74
N ILE A 497 -0.95 4.53 -35.62
CA ILE A 497 -0.50 5.23 -36.82
C ILE A 497 -0.69 4.30 -38.02
N ALA A 498 -1.78 4.48 -38.77
CA ALA A 498 -2.05 3.70 -39.97
C ALA A 498 -1.44 4.35 -41.22
N GLN A 499 -0.85 3.55 -42.11
CA GLN A 499 -0.36 3.99 -43.41
C GLN A 499 -1.50 4.24 -44.40
N SER A 500 -1.21 5.02 -45.45
CA SER A 500 -2.16 5.23 -46.54
C SER A 500 -2.20 3.99 -47.44
N ALA A 501 -3.39 3.47 -47.73
CA ALA A 501 -3.56 2.34 -48.63
C ALA A 501 -3.15 2.65 -50.09
N SER A 502 -3.16 3.92 -50.50
CA SER A 502 -2.82 4.33 -51.88
C SER A 502 -1.43 4.95 -52.00
N GLU A 503 -0.86 5.44 -50.90
CA GLU A 503 0.44 6.12 -50.89
C GLU A 503 1.17 5.92 -49.54
N PRO A 504 1.58 4.66 -49.24
CA PRO A 504 2.31 4.33 -48.02
C PRO A 504 3.59 5.15 -47.90
N ALA A 505 4.00 5.46 -46.67
CA ALA A 505 5.28 6.11 -46.45
C ALA A 505 6.39 5.04 -46.43
N ASP A 506 7.57 5.41 -46.89
CA ASP A 506 8.75 4.56 -46.77
C ASP A 506 9.23 4.47 -45.32
N GLU A 507 8.92 5.47 -44.49
CA GLU A 507 9.33 5.54 -43.09
C GLU A 507 8.26 6.14 -42.20
N VAL A 508 8.18 5.66 -40.96
CA VAL A 508 7.32 6.22 -39.91
C VAL A 508 8.17 6.65 -38.73
N ALA A 509 8.06 7.93 -38.36
CA ALA A 509 8.72 8.54 -37.22
C ALA A 509 7.70 9.03 -36.19
N VAL A 510 8.02 8.84 -34.91
CA VAL A 510 7.22 9.29 -33.76
C VAL A 510 8.12 10.05 -32.80
N GLU A 511 7.70 11.26 -32.48
CA GLU A 511 8.34 12.13 -31.49
C GLU A 511 7.37 12.34 -30.32
N ILE A 512 7.77 11.90 -29.13
CA ILE A 512 7.00 12.11 -27.89
C ILE A 512 7.86 12.94 -26.94
N PRO A 513 7.55 14.23 -26.76
CA PRO A 513 8.30 15.10 -25.86
C PRO A 513 8.34 14.57 -24.42
N GLY A 514 9.41 14.87 -23.69
CA GLY A 514 9.62 14.42 -22.31
C GLY A 514 8.49 14.82 -21.36
N SER A 515 7.83 15.97 -21.59
CA SER A 515 6.63 16.37 -20.85
C SER A 515 5.41 15.48 -21.15
N ALA A 516 5.25 14.98 -22.37
CA ALA A 516 4.22 14.00 -22.72
C ALA A 516 4.54 12.61 -22.13
N VAL A 517 5.81 12.20 -22.11
CA VAL A 517 6.28 10.99 -21.42
C VAL A 517 6.00 11.09 -19.91
N ALA A 518 6.31 12.22 -19.30
CA ALA A 518 6.03 12.49 -17.89
C ALA A 518 4.53 12.46 -17.59
N ALA A 519 3.68 13.01 -18.46
CA ALA A 519 2.24 12.97 -18.29
C ALA A 519 1.68 11.54 -18.16
N VAL A 520 2.23 10.58 -18.93
CA VAL A 520 1.89 9.15 -18.82
C VAL A 520 2.51 8.54 -17.57
N ALA A 521 3.79 8.81 -17.30
CA ALA A 521 4.53 8.24 -16.16
C ALA A 521 3.96 8.66 -14.80
N ASP A 522 3.55 9.92 -14.65
CA ASP A 522 2.95 10.49 -13.42
C ASP A 522 1.68 9.74 -12.99
N ARG A 523 1.02 9.11 -13.95
CA ARG A 523 -0.22 8.34 -13.77
C ARG A 523 0.02 6.82 -13.73
N ASN A 524 1.28 6.39 -13.56
CA ASN A 524 1.70 4.99 -13.67
C ASN A 524 1.28 4.34 -15.00
N GLY A 525 1.16 5.14 -16.07
CA GLY A 525 0.66 4.68 -17.35
C GLY A 525 1.66 3.79 -18.10
N LEU A 526 1.16 3.14 -19.14
CA LEU A 526 1.94 2.41 -20.13
C LEU A 526 1.72 3.06 -21.50
N LEU A 527 2.69 2.90 -22.40
CA LEU A 527 2.60 3.44 -23.75
C LEU A 527 2.77 2.31 -24.76
N VAL A 528 1.82 2.21 -25.69
CA VAL A 528 1.88 1.31 -26.84
C VAL A 528 1.82 2.14 -28.11
N ILE A 529 2.81 2.00 -28.98
CA ILE A 529 2.83 2.65 -30.30
C ILE A 529 2.59 1.56 -31.34
N ARG A 530 1.55 1.70 -32.17
CA ARG A 530 1.21 0.75 -33.23
C ARG A 530 1.34 1.38 -34.60
N THR A 531 2.06 0.72 -35.48
CA THR A 531 2.14 1.02 -36.90
C THR A 531 1.82 -0.24 -37.69
N ASP A 532 1.57 -0.12 -39.00
CA ASP A 532 1.41 -1.29 -39.87
C ASP A 532 2.69 -2.12 -39.99
N GLU A 533 3.83 -1.55 -39.61
CA GLU A 533 5.15 -2.17 -39.70
C GLU A 533 5.60 -2.85 -38.40
N GLY A 534 4.83 -2.69 -37.33
CA GLY A 534 5.08 -3.25 -36.00
C GLY A 534 4.60 -2.36 -34.87
N SER A 535 4.65 -2.90 -33.66
CA SER A 535 4.30 -2.17 -32.45
C SER A 535 5.39 -2.21 -31.39
N ILE A 536 5.40 -1.20 -30.53
CA ILE A 536 6.27 -1.11 -29.37
C ILE A 536 5.40 -1.02 -28.13
N SER A 537 5.82 -1.66 -27.05
CA SER A 537 5.28 -1.44 -25.72
C SER A 537 6.39 -0.97 -24.78
N ILE A 538 6.13 0.14 -24.10
CA ILE A 538 7.01 0.74 -23.10
C ILE A 538 6.29 0.67 -21.75
N GLY A 539 6.95 0.03 -20.78
CA GLY A 539 6.42 -0.17 -19.44
C GLY A 539 6.55 1.06 -18.54
N THR A 540 5.83 1.03 -17.43
CA THR A 540 5.76 2.13 -16.45
C THR A 540 7.12 2.54 -15.92
N ASP A 541 7.99 1.59 -15.55
CA ASP A 541 9.30 1.91 -14.97
C ASP A 541 10.22 2.60 -15.97
N THR A 542 10.20 2.15 -17.23
CA THR A 542 10.93 2.81 -18.31
C THR A 542 10.40 4.22 -18.55
N LEU A 543 9.08 4.42 -18.58
CA LEU A 543 8.50 5.76 -18.73
C LEU A 543 8.84 6.68 -17.56
N LYS A 544 8.88 6.16 -16.33
CA LYS A 544 9.32 6.92 -15.14
C LYS A 544 10.79 7.31 -15.25
N GLN A 545 11.66 6.37 -15.60
CA GLN A 545 13.08 6.64 -15.80
C GLN A 545 13.30 7.72 -16.88
N LEU A 546 12.59 7.64 -18.00
CA LEU A 546 12.65 8.65 -19.06
C LEU A 546 12.11 10.01 -18.61
N ALA A 547 11.01 10.02 -17.86
CA ALA A 547 10.41 11.24 -17.31
C ALA A 547 11.33 11.93 -16.30
N GLU A 548 12.02 11.16 -15.44
CA GLU A 548 13.00 11.69 -14.47
C GLU A 548 14.23 12.29 -15.15
N GLN A 549 14.65 11.71 -16.28
CA GLN A 549 15.75 12.23 -17.10
C GLN A 549 15.31 13.37 -18.04
N GLY A 550 14.00 13.62 -18.16
CA GLY A 550 13.44 14.56 -19.12
C GLY A 550 13.66 14.16 -20.57
N THR A 551 13.86 12.86 -20.85
CA THR A 551 14.20 12.32 -22.16
C THR A 551 12.98 12.32 -23.08
N ASP A 552 13.11 12.91 -24.27
CA ASP A 552 12.11 12.77 -25.33
C ASP A 552 12.18 11.35 -25.87
N LEU A 553 11.06 10.72 -26.17
CA LEU A 553 11.06 9.42 -26.84
C LEU A 553 11.00 9.62 -28.35
N TYR A 554 12.02 9.11 -29.03
CA TYR A 554 12.06 9.02 -30.48
C TYR A 554 11.94 7.58 -30.92
N PHE A 555 11.10 7.35 -31.93
CA PHE A 555 11.02 6.08 -32.61
C PHE A 555 10.91 6.27 -34.12
N ARG A 556 11.71 5.54 -34.87
CA ARG A 556 11.63 5.49 -36.33
C ARG A 556 11.73 4.03 -36.77
N LEU A 557 10.75 3.59 -37.56
CA LEU A 557 10.66 2.23 -38.08
C LEU A 557 10.78 2.26 -39.59
N VAL A 558 11.79 1.58 -40.10
CA VAL A 558 12.22 1.65 -41.50
C VAL A 558 12.22 0.24 -42.12
N PRO A 559 11.36 -0.07 -43.10
CA PRO A 559 11.58 -1.17 -44.04
C PRO A 559 12.94 -1.03 -44.75
N VAL A 560 13.75 -2.07 -44.77
CA VAL A 560 14.97 -2.09 -45.58
C VAL A 560 14.56 -2.34 -47.03
N ASN A 561 14.23 -1.28 -47.78
CA ASN A 561 13.75 -1.38 -49.17
C ASN A 561 14.88 -1.47 -50.21
N SER A 562 16.10 -1.08 -49.86
CA SER A 562 17.27 -1.18 -50.75
C SER A 562 17.62 -2.64 -51.03
N SER A 563 17.58 -3.05 -52.29
CA SER A 563 17.95 -4.42 -52.71
C SER A 563 19.39 -4.78 -52.35
N THR A 564 20.28 -3.78 -52.32
CA THR A 564 21.68 -3.97 -51.91
C THR A 564 21.78 -4.23 -50.42
N GLU A 565 21.06 -3.47 -49.60
CA GLU A 565 21.07 -3.62 -48.14
C GLU A 565 20.37 -4.90 -47.69
N GLN A 566 19.30 -5.32 -48.38
CA GLN A 566 18.66 -6.62 -48.17
C GLN A 566 19.62 -7.79 -48.48
N ALA A 567 20.42 -7.67 -49.54
CA ALA A 567 21.41 -8.68 -49.90
C ALA A 567 22.51 -8.80 -48.84
N GLU A 568 22.99 -7.67 -48.33
CA GLU A 568 23.97 -7.60 -47.23
C GLU A 568 23.42 -8.23 -45.94
N ALA A 569 22.22 -7.84 -45.50
CA ALA A 569 21.56 -8.41 -44.32
C ALA A 569 21.30 -9.92 -44.47
N GLY A 570 20.89 -10.36 -45.66
CA GLY A 570 20.72 -11.78 -45.97
C GLY A 570 22.05 -12.55 -45.98
N GLN A 571 23.16 -11.91 -46.32
CA GLN A 571 24.49 -12.54 -46.24
C GLN A 571 24.94 -12.65 -44.78
N ALA A 572 24.84 -11.58 -43.99
CA ALA A 572 25.18 -11.56 -42.57
C ALA A 572 24.42 -12.64 -41.78
N LEU A 573 23.11 -12.75 -41.99
CA LEU A 573 22.26 -13.82 -41.42
C LEU A 573 22.80 -15.24 -41.72
N ARG A 574 23.21 -15.51 -42.97
CA ARG A 574 23.68 -16.85 -43.37
C ARG A 574 25.10 -17.14 -42.88
N GLU A 575 25.89 -16.11 -42.62
CA GLU A 575 27.26 -16.23 -42.13
C GLU A 575 27.33 -16.33 -40.60
N ASP A 576 26.28 -15.89 -39.90
CA ASP A 576 26.16 -15.92 -38.44
C ASP A 576 26.29 -17.33 -37.84
N SER A 577 27.03 -17.41 -36.73
CA SER A 577 27.35 -18.68 -36.08
C SER A 577 26.14 -19.34 -35.39
N GLN A 578 25.26 -18.56 -34.76
CA GLN A 578 24.07 -19.05 -34.08
C GLN A 578 23.02 -19.54 -35.09
N VAL A 579 22.88 -18.84 -36.22
CA VAL A 579 21.99 -19.24 -37.32
C VAL A 579 22.47 -20.54 -37.96
N LYS A 580 23.77 -20.69 -38.24
CA LYS A 580 24.35 -21.95 -38.74
C LYS A 580 24.12 -23.13 -37.79
N GLN A 581 24.29 -22.90 -36.50
CA GLN A 581 24.04 -23.93 -35.48
C GLN A 581 22.56 -24.33 -35.44
N ALA A 582 21.64 -23.35 -35.43
CA ALA A 582 20.20 -23.59 -35.40
C ALA A 582 19.68 -24.29 -36.67
N ALA A 583 20.28 -24.00 -37.83
CA ALA A 583 19.93 -24.55 -39.13
C ALA A 583 20.63 -25.89 -39.47
N THR A 584 21.43 -26.46 -38.58
CA THR A 584 22.14 -27.72 -38.85
C THR A 584 21.14 -28.88 -39.06
N GLY A 585 21.12 -29.45 -40.27
CA GLY A 585 20.16 -30.50 -40.65
C GLY A 585 18.72 -30.00 -40.89
N ARG A 586 18.51 -28.68 -40.98
CA ARG A 586 17.24 -27.98 -41.13
C ARG A 586 17.30 -26.98 -42.30
N THR A 587 16.16 -26.49 -42.76
CA THR A 587 16.07 -25.53 -43.88
C THR A 587 15.77 -24.13 -43.35
N LEU A 588 16.67 -23.16 -43.60
CA LEU A 588 16.48 -21.74 -43.28
C LEU A 588 15.69 -21.04 -44.39
N LYS A 589 14.61 -20.34 -44.05
CA LYS A 589 13.81 -19.48 -44.94
C LYS A 589 13.71 -18.07 -44.36
N LEU A 590 13.89 -17.06 -45.20
CA LEU A 590 13.66 -15.66 -44.82
C LEU A 590 12.16 -15.34 -44.98
N LEU A 591 11.58 -14.67 -43.99
CA LEU A 591 10.17 -14.28 -43.96
C LEU A 591 10.07 -12.74 -43.94
N GLY A 592 9.54 -12.16 -45.02
CA GLY A 592 9.39 -10.71 -45.16
C GLY A 592 10.71 -9.94 -45.40
N VAL A 593 10.60 -8.61 -45.51
CA VAL A 593 11.77 -7.71 -45.62
C VAL A 593 12.32 -7.35 -44.24
N PRO A 594 13.65 -7.15 -44.10
CA PRO A 594 14.23 -6.73 -42.82
C PRO A 594 13.68 -5.36 -42.40
N ARG A 595 13.56 -5.15 -41.09
CA ARG A 595 13.09 -3.90 -40.49
C ARG A 595 14.17 -3.31 -39.60
N LYS A 596 14.39 -2.00 -39.68
CA LYS A 596 15.29 -1.28 -38.78
C LYS A 596 14.46 -0.45 -37.81
N ILE A 597 14.80 -0.54 -36.53
CA ILE A 597 14.25 0.33 -35.49
C ILE A 597 15.33 1.27 -35.00
N GLU A 598 15.00 2.55 -35.06
CA GLU A 598 15.78 3.63 -34.54
C GLU A 598 15.08 4.26 -33.34
N THR A 599 15.68 4.14 -32.16
CA THR A 599 15.14 4.74 -30.94
C THR A 599 16.26 5.17 -30.01
N ASN A 600 16.12 6.31 -29.35
CA ASN A 600 17.09 6.78 -28.36
C ASN A 600 17.02 6.05 -27.01
N LEU A 601 16.22 4.98 -26.89
CA LEU A 601 16.22 4.08 -25.73
C LEU A 601 17.50 3.25 -25.71
N THR A 602 18.31 3.42 -24.66
CA THR A 602 19.52 2.64 -24.43
C THR A 602 19.52 2.10 -23.00
N GLY A 603 19.78 0.80 -22.83
CA GLY A 603 19.87 0.16 -21.51
C GLY A 603 18.53 -0.09 -20.80
N SER A 604 17.39 0.25 -21.42
CA SER A 604 16.05 -0.05 -20.91
C SER A 604 15.35 -1.06 -21.82
N GLN A 605 14.82 -2.14 -21.23
CA GLN A 605 14.16 -3.21 -21.98
C GLN A 605 12.87 -2.72 -22.65
N THR A 606 12.83 -2.80 -23.98
CA THR A 606 11.72 -2.35 -24.83
C THR A 606 11.16 -3.56 -25.57
N ARG A 607 9.84 -3.73 -25.55
CA ARG A 607 9.18 -4.83 -26.27
C ARG A 607 8.77 -4.38 -27.66
N VAL A 608 9.20 -5.11 -28.68
CA VAL A 608 8.91 -4.86 -30.10
C VAL A 608 8.16 -6.05 -30.65
N THR A 609 6.98 -5.83 -31.23
CA THR A 609 6.24 -6.83 -31.98
C THR A 609 6.39 -6.58 -33.48
N LEU A 610 7.01 -7.51 -34.17
CA LEU A 610 7.13 -7.52 -35.62
C LEU A 610 5.88 -8.21 -36.21
N PRO A 611 5.19 -7.61 -37.18
CA PRO A 611 3.95 -8.16 -37.71
C PRO A 611 4.25 -9.40 -38.57
N LEU A 612 3.35 -10.37 -38.50
CA LEU A 612 3.34 -11.54 -39.38
C LEU A 612 2.04 -11.51 -40.19
N ASP A 613 2.16 -11.50 -41.52
CA ASP A 613 1.00 -11.64 -42.38
C ASP A 613 0.59 -13.12 -42.54
N SER A 614 -0.67 -13.33 -42.91
CA SER A 614 -1.25 -14.67 -43.08
C SER A 614 -0.63 -15.47 -44.23
N VAL A 615 0.04 -14.81 -45.18
CA VAL A 615 0.73 -15.44 -46.32
C VAL A 615 2.07 -16.03 -45.88
N LEU A 616 2.81 -15.33 -45.01
CA LEU A 616 4.07 -15.74 -44.40
C LEU A 616 3.89 -16.94 -43.46
N LEU A 617 2.70 -17.06 -42.85
CA LEU A 617 2.35 -18.09 -41.88
C LEU A 617 1.77 -19.39 -42.48
N ALA A 618 1.21 -19.34 -43.69
CA ALA A 618 0.42 -20.44 -44.27
C ALA A 618 1.20 -21.75 -44.52
N ALA A 619 2.53 -21.75 -44.38
CA ALA A 619 3.40 -22.88 -44.69
C ALA A 619 4.45 -23.22 -43.60
N GLN A 620 4.39 -22.61 -42.41
CA GLN A 620 5.45 -22.68 -41.40
C GLN A 620 4.91 -23.18 -40.05
N GLN A 621 5.69 -23.99 -39.32
CA GLN A 621 5.34 -24.35 -37.94
C GLN A 621 5.63 -23.17 -37.01
N PRO A 622 4.72 -22.81 -36.07
CA PRO A 622 4.95 -21.72 -35.13
C PRO A 622 6.28 -21.82 -34.36
N ASP A 623 6.70 -23.04 -34.00
CA ASP A 623 7.95 -23.31 -33.27
C ASP A 623 9.23 -23.19 -34.11
N ALA A 624 9.08 -23.03 -35.44
CA ALA A 624 10.19 -22.84 -36.38
C ALA A 624 10.56 -21.36 -36.56
N LEU A 625 9.73 -20.43 -36.07
CA LEU A 625 9.92 -18.99 -36.23
C LEU A 625 10.97 -18.44 -35.25
N HIS A 626 11.91 -17.66 -35.78
CA HIS A 626 12.93 -16.96 -35.02
C HIS A 626 13.04 -15.52 -35.54
N VAL A 627 13.55 -14.62 -34.70
CA VAL A 627 13.92 -13.26 -35.11
C VAL A 627 15.42 -13.13 -34.99
N PHE A 628 16.07 -12.86 -36.11
CA PHE A 628 17.48 -12.50 -36.14
C PHE A 628 17.62 -10.99 -35.91
N VAL A 629 18.47 -10.62 -34.96
CA VAL A 629 18.71 -9.25 -34.51
C VAL A 629 20.17 -8.90 -34.80
N GLU A 630 20.38 -7.82 -35.54
CA GLU A 630 21.69 -7.18 -35.71
C GLU A 630 21.69 -5.86 -34.93
N HIS A 631 22.46 -5.80 -33.86
CA HIS A 631 22.59 -4.59 -33.05
C HIS A 631 23.52 -3.57 -33.72
N SER A 632 23.29 -2.29 -33.42
CA SER A 632 24.12 -1.19 -33.95
C SER A 632 25.60 -1.25 -33.54
N ASP A 633 25.94 -1.98 -32.48
CA ASP A 633 27.32 -2.23 -32.01
C ASP A 633 28.02 -3.37 -32.76
N GLY A 634 27.33 -3.99 -33.73
CA GLY A 634 27.84 -5.10 -34.55
C GLY A 634 27.65 -6.49 -33.92
N THR A 635 27.03 -6.59 -32.75
CA THR A 635 26.66 -7.88 -32.15
C THR A 635 25.37 -8.44 -32.77
N THR A 636 25.23 -9.77 -32.75
CA THR A 636 24.10 -10.49 -33.36
C THR A 636 23.44 -11.45 -32.39
N GLU A 637 22.13 -11.62 -32.52
CA GLU A 637 21.34 -12.56 -31.72
C GLU A 637 20.29 -13.28 -32.56
N LEU A 638 20.03 -14.55 -32.25
CA LEU A 638 18.91 -15.31 -32.79
C LEU A 638 17.90 -15.61 -31.67
N LEU A 639 16.80 -14.86 -31.64
CA LEU A 639 15.78 -14.93 -30.60
C LEU A 639 14.60 -15.81 -31.02
N ARG A 640 14.06 -16.56 -30.05
CA ARG A 640 12.71 -17.11 -30.14
C ARG A 640 11.75 -16.10 -29.52
N GLY A 641 11.09 -15.32 -30.36
CA GLY A 641 10.13 -14.33 -29.90
C GLY A 641 8.81 -14.96 -29.43
N ILE A 642 8.07 -14.22 -28.61
CA ILE A 642 6.74 -14.57 -28.14
C ILE A 642 5.75 -14.38 -29.29
N LEU A 643 5.07 -15.44 -29.68
CA LEU A 643 4.07 -15.37 -30.74
C LEU A 643 2.84 -14.59 -30.27
N ARG A 644 2.59 -13.43 -30.88
CA ARG A 644 1.44 -12.57 -30.57
C ARG A 644 0.24 -12.98 -31.41
N ARG A 645 -0.89 -13.19 -30.73
CA ARG A 645 -2.15 -13.55 -31.38
C ARG A 645 -3.20 -12.52 -31.06
N GLU A 646 -3.95 -12.13 -32.09
CA GLU A 646 -5.14 -11.29 -31.95
C GLU A 646 -6.34 -12.11 -32.42
N ASN A 647 -7.36 -12.26 -31.56
CA ASN A 647 -8.53 -13.09 -31.83
C ASN A 647 -8.18 -14.52 -32.30
N GLY A 648 -7.13 -15.11 -31.73
CA GLY A 648 -6.62 -16.45 -32.06
C GLY A 648 -5.74 -16.55 -33.32
N THR A 649 -5.70 -15.48 -34.14
CA THR A 649 -4.85 -15.41 -35.34
C THR A 649 -3.45 -14.96 -34.95
N LEU A 650 -2.41 -15.62 -35.43
CA LEU A 650 -1.02 -15.20 -35.22
C LEU A 650 -0.77 -13.93 -36.04
N THR A 651 -0.49 -12.82 -35.35
CA THR A 651 -0.37 -11.48 -35.94
C THR A 651 1.04 -10.90 -35.82
N GLY A 652 1.91 -11.48 -34.99
CA GLY A 652 3.28 -11.00 -34.86
C GLY A 652 4.19 -11.88 -34.00
N VAL A 653 5.47 -11.51 -33.98
CA VAL A 653 6.50 -12.08 -33.10
C VAL A 653 7.03 -10.95 -32.25
N GLU A 654 6.89 -11.07 -30.94
CA GLU A 654 7.41 -10.11 -29.99
C GLU A 654 8.78 -10.51 -29.45
N ILE A 655 9.68 -9.56 -29.38
CA ILE A 655 11.01 -9.69 -28.79
C ILE A 655 11.27 -8.52 -27.84
N ALA A 656 12.21 -8.71 -26.92
CA ALA A 656 12.73 -7.63 -26.08
C ALA A 656 14.09 -7.17 -26.61
N ILE A 657 14.30 -5.85 -26.64
CA ILE A 657 15.54 -5.21 -27.06
C ILE A 657 15.92 -4.10 -26.07
N ASP A 658 17.19 -3.72 -26.03
CA ASP A 658 17.69 -2.62 -25.18
C ASP A 658 18.52 -1.58 -25.97
N ARG A 659 18.61 -1.73 -27.30
CA ARG A 659 19.39 -0.88 -28.20
C ARG A 659 18.90 -0.93 -29.65
N PHE A 660 19.38 0.01 -30.46
CA PHE A 660 19.15 0.10 -31.91
C PHE A 660 19.47 -1.21 -32.63
N SER A 661 18.53 -1.67 -33.47
CA SER A 661 18.60 -3.00 -34.05
C SER A 661 17.96 -3.07 -35.45
N ARG A 662 18.50 -3.95 -36.28
CA ARG A 662 17.84 -4.46 -37.49
C ARG A 662 17.31 -5.87 -37.22
N PHE A 663 16.08 -6.14 -37.65
CA PHE A 663 15.38 -7.39 -37.44
C PHE A 663 15.05 -8.08 -38.74
N GLN A 664 15.21 -9.40 -38.76
CA GLN A 664 14.74 -10.27 -39.83
C GLN A 664 14.00 -11.47 -39.23
N VAL A 665 12.73 -11.64 -39.61
CA VAL A 665 11.99 -12.86 -39.27
C VAL A 665 12.47 -13.99 -40.17
N VAL A 666 12.74 -15.15 -39.58
CA VAL A 666 13.18 -16.36 -40.29
C VAL A 666 12.43 -17.60 -39.79
N SER A 667 12.33 -18.62 -40.65
CA SER A 667 11.87 -19.96 -40.29
C SER A 667 12.99 -20.99 -40.44
N ILE A 668 13.09 -21.93 -39.50
CA ILE A 668 14.08 -23.02 -39.50
C ILE A 668 13.35 -24.37 -39.38
N ASP A 669 13.04 -25.00 -40.51
CA ASP A 669 12.20 -26.21 -40.61
C ASP A 669 13.01 -27.53 -40.67
N ALA A 670 12.42 -28.66 -40.25
CA ALA A 670 13.01 -30.00 -40.46
C ALA A 670 13.17 -30.34 -41.95
N ALA A 671 14.30 -30.96 -42.34
CA ALA A 671 14.56 -31.34 -43.73
C ALA A 671 13.55 -32.39 -44.24
N GLN A 672 12.83 -32.08 -45.32
CA GLN A 672 11.92 -33.00 -46.00
C GLN A 672 12.72 -33.98 -46.87
N GLY A 673 12.71 -35.27 -46.52
CA GLY A 673 13.30 -36.35 -47.30
C GLY A 673 12.33 -36.91 -48.34
N SER A 674 12.70 -36.83 -49.62
CA SER A 674 12.02 -37.55 -50.71
C SER A 674 12.48 -39.01 -50.76
N ASN A 675 11.57 -39.98 -50.80
CA ASN A 675 11.68 -41.18 -51.65
C ASN A 675 10.44 -42.08 -51.58
N GLY A 676 9.99 -42.53 -52.76
CA GLY A 676 8.86 -43.45 -52.94
C GLY A 676 9.25 -44.93 -53.01
N GLY A 677 8.23 -45.81 -52.96
CA GLY A 677 8.34 -47.25 -53.24
C GLY A 677 7.13 -48.06 -52.76
N ASN A 678 6.33 -48.58 -53.70
CA ASN A 678 5.15 -49.43 -53.50
C ASN A 678 5.49 -50.89 -53.10
N ASN A 679 4.68 -51.52 -52.24
CA ASN A 679 4.11 -52.86 -52.50
C ASN A 679 2.90 -53.20 -51.59
N THR A 680 1.88 -53.84 -52.16
CA THR A 680 0.52 -54.06 -51.63
C THR A 680 0.30 -55.45 -51.01
N GLY A 681 -0.35 -55.48 -49.84
CA GLY A 681 -0.94 -56.67 -49.22
C GLY A 681 -1.90 -56.33 -48.07
N GLY A 682 -3.19 -56.17 -48.39
CA GLY A 682 -4.33 -56.33 -47.47
C GLY A 682 -4.37 -55.52 -46.16
N TYR A 683 -3.93 -54.26 -46.15
CA TYR A 683 -4.19 -53.33 -45.05
C TYR A 683 -5.56 -52.69 -45.28
N HIS A 684 -6.60 -53.07 -44.52
CA HIS A 684 -7.81 -52.26 -44.41
C HIS A 684 -7.72 -51.48 -43.08
N PRO A 685 -7.09 -50.29 -43.09
CA PRO A 685 -7.10 -49.42 -41.92
C PRO A 685 -8.54 -49.14 -41.52
N ALA A 686 -8.80 -49.05 -40.22
CA ALA A 686 -10.11 -48.67 -39.73
C ALA A 686 -10.52 -47.33 -40.37
N PRO A 687 -11.71 -47.25 -40.99
CA PRO A 687 -12.17 -46.03 -41.64
C PRO A 687 -12.32 -44.91 -40.59
N THR A 688 -12.13 -43.68 -41.02
CA THR A 688 -12.31 -42.50 -40.16
C THR A 688 -13.76 -42.34 -39.74
N LEU A 689 -13.99 -41.70 -38.59
CA LEU A 689 -15.34 -41.36 -38.11
C LEU A 689 -16.03 -40.40 -39.10
N SER A 690 -17.35 -40.55 -39.25
CA SER A 690 -18.19 -39.66 -40.06
C SER A 690 -19.52 -39.42 -39.32
N PRO A 691 -19.78 -38.20 -38.80
CA PRO A 691 -18.90 -37.03 -38.81
C PRO A 691 -17.60 -37.26 -37.99
N PRO A 692 -16.50 -36.55 -38.30
CA PRO A 692 -15.25 -36.68 -37.57
C PRO A 692 -15.42 -36.21 -36.12
N ALA A 693 -14.73 -36.88 -35.20
CA ALA A 693 -14.60 -36.42 -33.82
C ALA A 693 -13.81 -35.11 -33.76
N THR A 694 -14.15 -34.25 -32.82
CA THR A 694 -13.45 -33.00 -32.53
C THR A 694 -12.98 -32.96 -31.08
N LEU A 695 -11.92 -32.19 -30.82
CA LEU A 695 -11.51 -31.85 -29.47
C LEU A 695 -12.08 -30.49 -29.09
N ASP A 696 -12.58 -30.40 -27.86
CA ASP A 696 -12.93 -29.15 -27.19
C ASP A 696 -12.25 -29.10 -25.82
N LYS A 697 -12.24 -27.90 -25.22
CA LYS A 697 -11.76 -27.74 -23.85
C LYS A 697 -12.66 -28.53 -22.90
N GLY A 698 -12.04 -29.23 -21.95
CA GLY A 698 -12.76 -29.86 -20.85
C GLY A 698 -13.44 -28.83 -19.95
N SER A 699 -14.31 -29.29 -19.07
CA SER A 699 -15.00 -28.45 -18.10
C SER A 699 -14.16 -28.15 -16.85
N LYS A 700 -13.08 -28.89 -16.63
CA LYS A 700 -12.11 -28.69 -15.53
C LYS A 700 -10.70 -28.40 -16.06
N ASP A 701 -9.88 -27.73 -15.25
CA ASP A 701 -8.49 -27.40 -15.59
C ASP A 701 -7.66 -28.65 -15.88
N GLY A 702 -6.78 -28.57 -16.91
CA GLY A 702 -6.01 -29.71 -17.39
C GLY A 702 -6.82 -30.78 -18.15
N ALA A 703 -8.15 -30.62 -18.28
CA ALA A 703 -9.00 -31.55 -19.03
C ALA A 703 -9.21 -31.11 -20.49
N THR A 704 -9.41 -32.11 -21.36
CA THR A 704 -9.93 -31.96 -22.72
C THR A 704 -11.19 -32.82 -22.86
N LYS A 705 -12.01 -32.60 -23.89
CA LYS A 705 -13.15 -33.48 -24.18
C LYS A 705 -13.21 -33.81 -25.66
N VAL A 706 -13.64 -35.02 -25.97
CA VAL A 706 -13.87 -35.49 -27.32
C VAL A 706 -15.37 -35.37 -27.62
N VAL A 707 -15.71 -34.63 -28.66
CA VAL A 707 -17.08 -34.55 -29.16
C VAL A 707 -17.20 -35.50 -30.36
N VAL A 708 -18.05 -36.51 -30.20
CA VAL A 708 -18.37 -37.55 -31.18
C VAL A 708 -19.87 -37.59 -31.47
N GLY A 709 -20.24 -38.04 -32.66
CA GLY A 709 -21.65 -38.27 -33.04
C GLY A 709 -22.26 -39.51 -32.36
N THR A 710 -23.50 -39.85 -32.71
CA THR A 710 -24.15 -41.08 -32.25
C THR A 710 -23.46 -42.30 -32.88
N PRO A 711 -23.04 -43.32 -32.10
CA PRO A 711 -22.44 -44.53 -32.66
C PRO A 711 -23.49 -45.33 -33.47
N ASP A 712 -23.05 -46.16 -34.40
CA ASP A 712 -23.95 -47.03 -35.17
C ASP A 712 -24.71 -47.97 -34.22
N LYS A 713 -25.92 -48.40 -34.62
CA LYS A 713 -26.85 -49.13 -33.74
C LYS A 713 -26.21 -50.40 -33.13
N GLY A 714 -25.94 -50.36 -31.83
CA GLY A 714 -25.32 -51.46 -31.07
C GLY A 714 -23.82 -51.28 -30.76
N ASN A 715 -23.20 -50.22 -31.27
CA ASN A 715 -21.79 -49.88 -31.05
C ASN A 715 -21.61 -48.91 -29.87
N LYS A 716 -20.35 -48.74 -29.43
CA LYS A 716 -19.95 -47.81 -28.35
C LYS A 716 -18.69 -47.04 -28.73
N TRP A 717 -18.47 -45.90 -28.08
CA TRP A 717 -17.21 -45.15 -28.17
C TRP A 717 -16.21 -45.61 -27.11
N VAL A 718 -14.95 -45.67 -27.51
CA VAL A 718 -13.79 -45.88 -26.63
C VAL A 718 -12.77 -44.80 -26.94
N VAL A 719 -12.17 -44.20 -25.92
CA VAL A 719 -11.13 -43.17 -26.07
C VAL A 719 -9.86 -43.65 -25.38
N LYS A 720 -8.69 -43.48 -26.01
CA LYS A 720 -7.37 -43.74 -25.43
C LYS A 720 -6.47 -42.52 -25.51
N VAL A 721 -5.93 -42.09 -24.38
CA VAL A 721 -4.86 -41.09 -24.29
C VAL A 721 -3.50 -41.79 -24.36
N SER A 722 -2.54 -41.21 -25.09
CA SER A 722 -1.18 -41.74 -25.21
C SER A 722 -0.14 -40.62 -25.37
N ASN A 723 1.05 -40.88 -24.83
CA ASN A 723 2.24 -40.06 -25.03
C ASN A 723 2.99 -40.32 -26.33
N THR A 724 2.66 -41.42 -27.01
CA THR A 724 3.25 -41.79 -28.30
C THR A 724 2.16 -41.82 -29.37
N PRO A 725 2.49 -41.54 -30.65
CA PRO A 725 1.53 -41.64 -31.73
C PRO A 725 0.87 -43.02 -31.76
N ILE A 726 -0.45 -43.07 -31.67
CA ILE A 726 -1.21 -44.32 -31.79
C ILE A 726 -1.24 -44.71 -33.28
N SER A 727 -0.73 -45.90 -33.59
CA SER A 727 -0.76 -46.44 -34.95
C SER A 727 -2.20 -46.73 -35.38
N VAL A 728 -2.53 -46.46 -36.64
CA VAL A 728 -3.87 -46.71 -37.20
C VAL A 728 -4.21 -48.21 -37.08
N PRO A 729 -5.25 -48.59 -36.32
CA PRO A 729 -5.65 -49.98 -36.13
C PRO A 729 -6.38 -50.53 -37.36
N ARG A 730 -6.55 -51.85 -37.43
CA ARG A 730 -7.31 -52.53 -38.50
C ARG A 730 -8.77 -52.72 -38.07
N VAL A 731 -9.66 -52.76 -39.05
CA VAL A 731 -11.05 -53.18 -38.79
C VAL A 731 -11.05 -54.61 -38.23
N GLY A 732 -11.71 -54.81 -37.09
CA GLY A 732 -11.81 -56.10 -36.41
C GLY A 732 -10.77 -56.33 -35.29
N ASP A 733 -9.79 -55.45 -35.13
CA ASP A 733 -8.83 -55.50 -34.02
C ASP A 733 -9.54 -55.34 -32.67
N GLN A 734 -8.96 -55.88 -31.59
CA GLN A 734 -9.48 -55.67 -30.24
C GLN A 734 -9.31 -54.21 -29.81
N ALA A 735 -10.35 -53.64 -29.23
CA ALA A 735 -10.30 -52.30 -28.65
C ALA A 735 -9.23 -52.22 -27.54
N PRO A 736 -8.55 -51.08 -27.38
CA PRO A 736 -7.59 -50.92 -26.30
C PRO A 736 -8.26 -51.05 -24.92
N SER A 737 -7.50 -51.53 -23.93
CA SER A 737 -7.87 -51.59 -22.51
C SER A 737 -6.68 -51.21 -21.63
N GLY A 738 -6.92 -50.86 -20.36
CA GLY A 738 -5.89 -50.46 -19.40
C GLY A 738 -5.80 -48.95 -19.16
N GLU A 739 -4.64 -48.49 -18.65
CA GLU A 739 -4.39 -47.09 -18.28
C GLU A 739 -4.61 -46.12 -19.46
N GLY A 740 -5.22 -44.96 -19.19
CA GLY A 740 -5.53 -43.94 -20.20
C GLY A 740 -6.67 -44.31 -21.16
N VAL A 741 -7.45 -45.36 -20.89
CA VAL A 741 -8.60 -45.78 -21.72
C VAL A 741 -9.93 -45.52 -21.00
N THR A 742 -10.84 -44.81 -21.67
CA THR A 742 -12.23 -44.61 -21.22
C THR A 742 -13.17 -45.45 -22.08
N ASN A 743 -13.89 -46.40 -21.46
CA ASN A 743 -14.83 -47.30 -22.13
C ASN A 743 -16.01 -47.69 -21.21
N PRO A 744 -17.27 -47.41 -21.59
CA PRO A 744 -17.66 -46.59 -22.73
C PRO A 744 -17.29 -45.12 -22.49
N TYR A 745 -16.85 -44.42 -23.54
CA TYR A 745 -16.75 -42.97 -23.51
C TYR A 745 -18.10 -42.35 -23.91
N VAL A 746 -18.56 -41.34 -23.15
CA VAL A 746 -19.74 -40.55 -23.50
C VAL A 746 -19.27 -39.23 -24.11
N SER A 747 -19.86 -38.86 -25.24
CA SER A 747 -19.50 -37.64 -25.98
C SER A 747 -19.57 -36.41 -25.09
N GLY A 748 -18.46 -35.67 -24.99
CA GLY A 748 -18.38 -34.45 -24.18
C GLY A 748 -17.93 -34.65 -22.73
N ASP A 749 -17.72 -35.87 -22.26
CA ASP A 749 -17.12 -36.12 -20.94
C ASP A 749 -15.66 -35.66 -20.89
N ASP A 750 -15.23 -35.18 -19.72
CA ASP A 750 -13.86 -34.75 -19.49
C ASP A 750 -12.88 -35.94 -19.53
N ILE A 751 -11.74 -35.68 -20.18
CA ILE A 751 -10.62 -36.59 -20.34
C ILE A 751 -9.43 -35.93 -19.63
N PHE A 752 -9.08 -36.49 -18.47
CA PHE A 752 -7.95 -36.05 -17.64
C PHE A 752 -6.64 -36.72 -18.06
N GLY A 753 -5.52 -36.05 -17.77
CA GLY A 753 -4.18 -36.56 -18.10
C GLY A 753 -3.77 -36.38 -19.58
N SER A 754 -4.53 -35.61 -20.36
CA SER A 754 -4.16 -35.19 -21.72
C SER A 754 -3.33 -33.91 -21.66
N ASP A 755 -2.13 -33.93 -22.22
CA ASP A 755 -1.17 -32.83 -22.18
C ASP A 755 -0.66 -32.59 -23.61
N ALA A 756 -0.59 -31.32 -24.04
CA ALA A 756 -0.12 -30.93 -25.37
C ALA A 756 1.35 -31.30 -25.62
N GLU A 757 2.13 -31.53 -24.55
CA GLU A 757 3.55 -31.88 -24.62
C GLU A 757 3.80 -33.38 -24.41
N ARG A 758 3.31 -33.98 -23.30
CA ARG A 758 3.60 -35.38 -22.98
C ARG A 758 2.51 -36.37 -23.40
N ASN A 759 1.22 -36.10 -23.20
CA ASN A 759 0.11 -37.04 -23.45
C ASN A 759 -0.84 -36.57 -24.57
N ARG A 760 -0.26 -36.18 -25.71
CA ARG A 760 -0.96 -35.39 -26.74
C ARG A 760 -1.76 -36.18 -27.78
N TYR A 761 -1.72 -37.51 -27.74
CA TYR A 761 -2.38 -38.36 -28.76
C TYR A 761 -3.64 -38.99 -28.19
N ILE A 762 -4.80 -38.66 -28.79
CA ILE A 762 -6.09 -39.26 -28.41
C ILE A 762 -6.60 -40.14 -29.55
N GLY A 763 -6.66 -41.44 -29.31
CA GLY A 763 -7.30 -42.40 -30.22
C GLY A 763 -8.78 -42.53 -29.88
N VAL A 764 -9.65 -42.21 -30.84
CA VAL A 764 -11.10 -42.35 -30.73
C VAL A 764 -11.53 -43.57 -31.55
N TYR A 765 -12.15 -44.54 -30.91
CA TYR A 765 -12.56 -45.82 -31.51
C TYR A 765 -14.06 -45.99 -31.42
N GLU A 766 -14.69 -46.36 -32.52
CA GLU A 766 -16.02 -46.97 -32.50
C GLU A 766 -15.86 -48.49 -32.44
N VAL A 767 -16.55 -49.15 -31.53
CA VAL A 767 -16.41 -50.61 -31.30
C VAL A 767 -17.76 -51.31 -31.32
N ASP A 768 -17.79 -52.53 -31.87
CA ASP A 768 -19.00 -53.37 -31.92
C ASP A 768 -19.34 -54.04 -30.57
N ALA A 769 -20.45 -54.79 -30.52
CA ALA A 769 -20.90 -55.50 -29.33
C ALA A 769 -19.90 -56.55 -28.79
N ASN A 770 -18.90 -56.94 -29.58
CA ASN A 770 -17.82 -57.87 -29.21
C ASN A 770 -16.49 -57.15 -28.91
N HIS A 771 -16.50 -55.82 -28.73
CA HIS A 771 -15.33 -54.96 -28.51
C HIS A 771 -14.32 -54.94 -29.66
N ARG A 772 -14.78 -55.15 -30.90
CA ARG A 772 -13.91 -55.04 -32.09
C ARG A 772 -14.02 -53.67 -32.73
N ILE A 773 -12.88 -53.10 -33.12
CA ILE A 773 -12.76 -51.77 -33.72
C ILE A 773 -13.43 -51.78 -35.10
N VAL A 774 -14.35 -50.83 -35.31
CA VAL A 774 -15.05 -50.63 -36.60
C VAL A 774 -14.69 -49.28 -37.24
N LYS A 775 -14.41 -48.23 -36.47
CA LYS A 775 -13.90 -46.93 -36.95
C LYS A 775 -12.82 -46.38 -36.01
N PHE A 776 -11.92 -45.56 -36.55
CA PHE A 776 -10.82 -44.95 -35.78
C PHE A 776 -10.49 -43.53 -36.25
N GLN A 777 -10.18 -42.65 -35.30
CA GLN A 777 -9.58 -41.35 -35.58
C GLN A 777 -8.53 -41.02 -34.53
N LEU A 778 -7.37 -40.54 -34.98
CA LEU A 778 -6.33 -39.98 -34.13
C LEU A 778 -6.51 -38.46 -34.05
N LEU A 779 -6.62 -37.94 -32.83
CA LEU A 779 -6.68 -36.52 -32.53
C LEU A 779 -5.39 -36.10 -31.83
N LEU A 780 -4.90 -34.90 -32.19
CA LEU A 780 -3.76 -34.28 -31.53
C LEU A 780 -4.26 -33.19 -30.59
N VAL A 781 -3.96 -33.34 -29.31
CA VAL A 781 -4.27 -32.36 -28.28
C VAL A 781 -3.30 -31.19 -28.46
N THR A 782 -3.86 -30.00 -28.67
CA THR A 782 -3.10 -28.74 -28.75
C THR A 782 -3.42 -27.89 -27.52
N PRO A 783 -2.55 -26.94 -27.13
CA PRO A 783 -2.77 -26.14 -25.92
C PRO A 783 -4.14 -25.45 -25.89
N GLY A 784 -4.66 -24.98 -27.04
CA GLY A 784 -5.99 -24.36 -27.14
C GLY A 784 -7.19 -25.30 -26.97
N LYS A 785 -6.95 -26.62 -26.92
CA LYS A 785 -7.96 -27.68 -26.73
C LYS A 785 -7.88 -28.33 -25.35
N ILE A 786 -6.95 -27.88 -24.51
CA ILE A 786 -6.92 -28.17 -23.07
C ILE A 786 -7.41 -26.92 -22.35
N GLN A 787 -8.15 -27.11 -21.26
CA GLN A 787 -8.41 -26.04 -20.32
C GLN A 787 -7.08 -25.65 -19.63
N GLN A 788 -6.52 -24.49 -20.00
CA GLN A 788 -5.16 -24.05 -19.68
C GLN A 788 -4.88 -23.98 -18.16
N VAL A 789 -3.62 -24.26 -17.78
CA VAL A 789 -3.07 -23.95 -16.45
C VAL A 789 -1.99 -22.88 -16.68
N GLU A 790 -2.13 -21.69 -16.10
CA GLU A 790 -1.16 -20.59 -16.24
C GLU A 790 -0.04 -20.73 -15.18
N GLY A 791 1.24 -20.77 -15.58
CA GLY A 791 2.40 -20.67 -14.65
C GLY A 791 3.71 -21.40 -15.06
N VAL A 792 4.80 -21.18 -14.29
CA VAL A 792 6.17 -21.74 -14.45
C VAL A 792 6.35 -22.96 -13.54
N LEU A 793 6.86 -24.09 -14.04
CA LEU A 793 7.11 -25.27 -13.18
C LEU A 793 8.25 -25.03 -12.18
N ILE A 794 8.06 -25.46 -10.92
CA ILE A 794 9.07 -25.39 -9.86
C ILE A 794 9.21 -26.72 -9.09
N ASP A 795 10.40 -26.94 -8.55
CA ASP A 795 10.72 -28.11 -7.74
C ASP A 795 10.28 -27.90 -6.26
N LEU A 796 9.60 -28.88 -5.67
CA LEU A 796 9.38 -28.92 -4.22
C LEU A 796 10.42 -29.81 -3.55
N ILE A 797 10.60 -29.66 -2.23
CA ILE A 797 11.53 -30.48 -1.46
C ILE A 797 10.74 -31.36 -0.50
N LEU A 798 10.80 -32.69 -0.67
CA LEU A 798 10.20 -33.65 0.25
C LEU A 798 11.31 -34.34 1.06
N ASN A 799 11.28 -34.20 2.39
CA ASN A 799 12.27 -34.80 3.30
C ASN A 799 13.74 -34.46 2.93
N GLY A 800 13.98 -33.23 2.48
CA GLY A 800 15.30 -32.75 2.04
C GLY A 800 15.70 -33.16 0.61
N VAL A 801 14.84 -33.89 -0.12
CA VAL A 801 15.08 -34.31 -1.50
C VAL A 801 14.22 -33.51 -2.48
N ARG A 802 14.85 -32.86 -3.46
CA ARG A 802 14.16 -32.13 -4.53
C ARG A 802 13.35 -33.08 -5.42
N GLN A 803 12.10 -32.72 -5.64
CA GLN A 803 11.13 -33.38 -6.51
C GLN A 803 10.88 -32.44 -7.69
N ARG A 804 11.11 -32.93 -8.91
CA ARG A 804 11.06 -32.07 -10.10
C ARG A 804 9.64 -31.81 -10.56
N ASP A 805 9.40 -30.57 -11.02
CA ASP A 805 8.14 -30.16 -11.66
C ASP A 805 6.89 -30.45 -10.81
N THR A 806 6.99 -30.39 -9.48
CA THR A 806 5.90 -30.76 -8.55
C THR A 806 5.05 -29.59 -8.07
N ALA A 807 5.24 -28.41 -8.65
CA ALA A 807 4.40 -27.24 -8.44
C ALA A 807 4.51 -26.27 -9.62
N ILE A 808 3.57 -25.34 -9.67
CA ILE A 808 3.44 -24.31 -10.69
C ILE A 808 3.50 -22.95 -10.00
N LEU A 809 4.46 -22.13 -10.36
CA LEU A 809 4.55 -20.71 -10.04
C LEU A 809 3.66 -19.92 -10.99
N ASP A 810 2.46 -19.62 -10.52
CA ASP A 810 1.48 -18.75 -11.15
C ASP A 810 1.89 -17.28 -10.94
N GLN A 811 2.54 -16.70 -11.95
CA GLN A 811 2.93 -15.29 -11.98
C GLN A 811 1.81 -14.38 -12.55
N SER A 812 0.69 -14.95 -13.02
CA SER A 812 -0.42 -14.18 -13.61
C SER A 812 -1.50 -13.82 -12.59
N ALA A 813 -1.60 -14.53 -11.46
CA ALA A 813 -2.61 -14.28 -10.42
C ALA A 813 -2.28 -13.15 -9.44
N SER A 814 -1.15 -12.47 -9.58
CA SER A 814 -0.78 -11.37 -8.68
C SER A 814 -0.58 -10.06 -9.45
N THR A 815 -1.23 -9.01 -8.98
CA THR A 815 -1.11 -7.63 -9.45
C THR A 815 0.18 -6.93 -8.95
N ASP A 816 1.00 -7.65 -8.18
CA ASP A 816 2.20 -7.16 -7.50
C ASP A 816 3.44 -7.91 -8.03
N GLN A 817 4.38 -7.20 -8.66
CA GLN A 817 5.56 -7.82 -9.30
C GLN A 817 6.50 -8.52 -8.29
N ALA A 818 6.26 -8.37 -6.99
CA ALA A 818 7.00 -9.00 -5.90
C ALA A 818 6.21 -10.13 -5.19
N ALA A 819 5.16 -10.69 -5.79
CA ALA A 819 4.39 -11.80 -5.22
C ALA A 819 4.47 -13.08 -6.06
N ALA A 820 4.68 -14.22 -5.39
CA ALA A 820 4.74 -15.55 -5.97
C ALA A 820 3.58 -16.39 -5.44
N ARG A 821 2.75 -16.89 -6.36
CA ARG A 821 1.73 -17.89 -6.05
C ARG A 821 2.16 -19.25 -6.57
N ILE A 822 2.35 -20.20 -5.67
CA ILE A 822 2.83 -21.55 -5.93
C ILE A 822 1.68 -22.52 -5.77
N ILE A 823 1.20 -23.08 -6.87
CA ILE A 823 0.16 -24.11 -6.91
C ILE A 823 0.84 -25.48 -6.89
N VAL A 824 0.67 -26.24 -5.82
CA VAL A 824 1.28 -27.58 -5.67
C VAL A 824 0.57 -28.59 -6.57
N ASP A 825 1.34 -29.43 -7.27
CA ASP A 825 0.81 -30.62 -7.94
C ASP A 825 0.48 -31.68 -6.88
N ASN A 826 -0.74 -31.62 -6.37
CA ASN A 826 -1.21 -32.47 -5.27
C ASN A 826 -1.09 -33.96 -5.62
N ASP A 827 -1.40 -34.35 -6.86
CA ASP A 827 -1.34 -35.75 -7.30
C ASP A 827 0.10 -36.28 -7.34
N ALA A 828 1.05 -35.47 -7.83
CA ALA A 828 2.45 -35.84 -7.85
C ALA A 828 2.99 -36.02 -6.43
N ILE A 829 2.66 -35.10 -5.51
CA ILE A 829 3.11 -35.18 -4.12
C ILE A 829 2.41 -36.33 -3.36
N LEU A 830 1.10 -36.52 -3.53
CA LEU A 830 0.36 -37.62 -2.89
C LEU A 830 0.95 -38.99 -3.26
N LYS A 831 1.34 -39.18 -4.53
CA LYS A 831 2.04 -40.40 -4.98
C LYS A 831 3.35 -40.61 -4.22
N LEU A 832 4.15 -39.55 -4.08
CA LEU A 832 5.42 -39.60 -3.33
C LEU A 832 5.20 -39.84 -1.82
N LEU A 833 4.05 -39.43 -1.28
CA LEU A 833 3.67 -39.62 0.11
C LEU A 833 3.07 -40.99 0.44
N THR A 834 2.88 -41.87 -0.55
CA THR A 834 2.30 -43.21 -0.34
C THR A 834 3.09 -44.02 0.70
N ASP A 835 4.43 -44.03 0.56
CA ASP A 835 5.36 -44.77 1.42
C ASP A 835 6.19 -43.85 2.34
N ALA A 836 5.79 -42.59 2.49
CA ALA A 836 6.54 -41.62 3.27
C ALA A 836 6.45 -41.88 4.79
N PRO A 837 7.54 -41.68 5.56
CA PRO A 837 7.52 -41.89 7.00
C PRO A 837 6.68 -40.84 7.74
N ALA A 838 6.26 -41.17 8.97
CA ALA A 838 5.66 -40.18 9.86
C ALA A 838 6.66 -39.03 10.15
N GLY A 839 6.15 -37.80 10.28
CA GLY A 839 6.96 -36.59 10.40
C GLY A 839 7.54 -36.08 9.08
N SER A 840 7.03 -36.54 7.93
CA SER A 840 7.52 -36.08 6.62
C SER A 840 7.33 -34.57 6.44
N VAL A 841 8.33 -33.91 5.84
CA VAL A 841 8.37 -32.45 5.64
C VAL A 841 8.27 -32.14 4.15
N LEU A 842 7.21 -31.44 3.75
CA LEU A 842 7.07 -30.86 2.41
C LEU A 842 7.46 -29.39 2.47
N THR A 843 8.51 -29.02 1.73
CA THR A 843 9.04 -27.65 1.69
C THR A 843 8.84 -27.02 0.31
N VAL A 844 8.21 -25.84 0.29
CA VAL A 844 8.23 -24.91 -0.84
C VAL A 844 9.48 -24.03 -0.68
N PRO A 845 10.47 -24.14 -1.58
CA PRO A 845 11.72 -23.41 -1.46
C PRO A 845 11.53 -21.91 -1.74
N GLU A 846 12.50 -21.12 -1.29
CA GLU A 846 12.52 -19.66 -1.52
C GLU A 846 12.49 -19.33 -3.02
N ILE A 847 11.56 -18.45 -3.39
CA ILE A 847 11.56 -17.76 -4.67
C ILE A 847 12.25 -16.42 -4.47
N ALA A 848 13.30 -16.16 -5.26
CA ALA A 848 14.10 -14.93 -5.14
C ALA A 848 13.27 -13.68 -5.48
N ASP A 849 13.60 -12.57 -4.82
CA ASP A 849 13.05 -11.23 -5.08
C ASP A 849 11.53 -11.09 -4.87
N VAL A 850 10.96 -11.96 -4.02
CA VAL A 850 9.54 -11.99 -3.68
C VAL A 850 9.31 -11.54 -2.23
N THR A 851 8.38 -10.60 -2.04
CA THR A 851 7.89 -10.10 -0.74
C THR A 851 6.56 -10.73 -0.30
N ILE A 852 5.89 -11.50 -1.16
CA ILE A 852 4.69 -12.29 -0.83
C ILE A 852 4.82 -13.69 -1.42
N ALA A 853 4.88 -14.73 -0.60
CA ALA A 853 4.95 -16.12 -1.04
C ALA A 853 3.70 -16.89 -0.58
N ASP A 854 2.86 -17.28 -1.53
CA ASP A 854 1.64 -18.05 -1.32
C ASP A 854 1.82 -19.47 -1.84
N ALA A 855 1.65 -20.49 -0.99
CA ALA A 855 1.63 -21.88 -1.42
C ALA A 855 0.23 -22.47 -1.29
N VAL A 856 -0.32 -22.97 -2.39
CA VAL A 856 -1.68 -23.52 -2.50
C VAL A 856 -1.60 -25.03 -2.58
N VAL A 857 -2.23 -25.72 -1.63
CA VAL A 857 -2.44 -27.18 -1.62
C VAL A 857 -3.94 -27.47 -1.56
N ASN A 858 -4.37 -28.69 -1.89
CA ASN A 858 -5.75 -29.09 -1.68
C ASN A 858 -5.96 -29.82 -0.34
N GLY A 859 -7.22 -30.03 0.02
CA GLY A 859 -7.61 -30.66 1.29
C GLY A 859 -7.21 -32.13 1.38
N GLU A 860 -7.11 -32.86 0.26
CA GLU A 860 -6.65 -34.25 0.25
C GLU A 860 -5.17 -34.36 0.64
N LEU A 861 -4.31 -33.50 0.06
CA LEU A 861 -2.89 -33.44 0.44
C LEU A 861 -2.72 -33.02 1.90
N LEU A 862 -3.51 -32.05 2.38
CA LEU A 862 -3.51 -31.65 3.79
C LEU A 862 -3.91 -32.82 4.70
N ASP A 863 -4.98 -33.55 4.37
CA ASP A 863 -5.43 -34.72 5.14
C ASP A 863 -4.36 -35.80 5.20
N ARG A 864 -3.69 -36.08 4.08
CA ARG A 864 -2.58 -37.04 4.02
C ARG A 864 -1.41 -36.60 4.90
N MET A 865 -1.07 -35.32 4.88
CA MET A 865 -0.01 -34.78 5.73
C MET A 865 -0.40 -34.83 7.22
N ILE A 866 -1.67 -34.63 7.57
CA ILE A 866 -2.16 -34.81 8.95
C ILE A 866 -2.00 -36.27 9.40
N GLN A 867 -2.38 -37.24 8.56
CA GLN A 867 -2.24 -38.68 8.87
C GLN A 867 -0.78 -39.10 9.11
N LEU A 868 0.15 -38.44 8.43
CA LEU A 868 1.59 -38.68 8.57
C LEU A 868 2.20 -37.90 9.75
N ASP A 869 1.45 -37.11 10.52
CA ASP A 869 2.00 -36.11 11.45
C ASP A 869 3.07 -35.24 10.75
N GLY A 870 2.82 -34.93 9.46
CA GLY A 870 3.72 -34.24 8.57
C GLY A 870 3.75 -32.73 8.79
N VAL A 871 4.71 -32.08 8.14
CA VAL A 871 4.98 -30.64 8.29
C VAL A 871 5.00 -29.98 6.91
N PHE A 872 4.24 -28.90 6.77
CA PHE A 872 4.38 -27.98 5.65
C PHE A 872 5.39 -26.89 6.01
N ARG A 873 6.31 -26.61 5.10
CA ARG A 873 7.27 -25.53 5.26
C ARG A 873 7.33 -24.67 4.00
N ILE A 874 7.32 -23.35 4.17
CA ILE A 874 7.45 -22.39 3.07
C ILE A 874 8.60 -21.46 3.41
N GLU A 875 9.43 -21.16 2.42
CA GLU A 875 10.55 -20.24 2.54
C GLU A 875 10.32 -19.02 1.62
N SER A 876 10.77 -17.86 2.07
CA SER A 876 10.83 -16.63 1.29
C SER A 876 12.00 -15.77 1.76
N GLY A 877 12.28 -14.67 1.04
CA GLY A 877 13.30 -13.69 1.47
C GLY A 877 13.01 -13.06 2.84
N LEU A 878 11.74 -13.09 3.30
CA LEU A 878 11.32 -12.59 4.61
C LEU A 878 11.60 -13.58 5.75
N GLY A 879 11.69 -14.87 5.43
CA GLY A 879 11.95 -15.94 6.39
C GLY A 879 11.26 -17.25 6.03
N ALA A 880 10.72 -17.96 7.02
CA ALA A 880 10.11 -19.27 6.79
C ALA A 880 8.88 -19.52 7.67
N TYR A 881 7.91 -20.28 7.15
CA TYR A 881 6.72 -20.67 7.88
C TYR A 881 6.64 -22.19 7.98
N THR A 882 6.71 -22.74 9.20
CA THR A 882 6.77 -24.19 9.46
C THR A 882 5.57 -24.63 10.28
N VAL A 883 4.65 -25.33 9.62
CA VAL A 883 3.33 -25.69 10.14
C VAL A 883 3.19 -27.20 10.23
N PRO A 884 3.15 -27.79 11.44
CA PRO A 884 2.68 -29.16 11.60
C PRO A 884 1.26 -29.27 11.07
N ALA A 885 1.01 -30.17 10.12
CA ALA A 885 -0.30 -30.26 9.47
C ALA A 885 -1.41 -30.54 10.48
N ALA A 886 -1.14 -31.37 11.49
CA ALA A 886 -2.05 -31.69 12.59
C ALA A 886 -2.36 -30.50 13.55
N ALA A 887 -1.67 -29.36 13.39
CA ALA A 887 -1.98 -28.14 14.13
C ALA A 887 -3.26 -27.44 13.63
N ILE A 888 -3.64 -27.70 12.38
CA ILE A 888 -4.80 -27.11 11.70
C ILE A 888 -6.05 -27.94 12.05
N ASP A 889 -7.08 -27.29 12.58
CA ASP A 889 -8.37 -27.93 12.83
C ASP A 889 -9.22 -27.89 11.56
N LEU A 890 -9.32 -29.01 10.87
CA LEU A 890 -10.12 -29.11 9.64
C LEU A 890 -11.61 -28.86 9.85
N THR A 891 -12.12 -29.08 11.07
CA THR A 891 -13.55 -28.91 11.35
C THR A 891 -13.99 -27.45 11.26
N THR A 892 -13.05 -26.51 11.41
CA THR A 892 -13.32 -25.07 11.29
C THR A 892 -13.19 -24.54 9.86
N LEU A 893 -12.71 -25.34 8.90
CA LEU A 893 -12.37 -24.90 7.54
C LEU A 893 -13.38 -25.32 6.45
N GLY A 894 -14.56 -25.76 6.85
CA GLY A 894 -15.54 -26.34 5.94
C GLY A 894 -15.19 -27.78 5.55
N ASN A 895 -16.23 -28.60 5.34
CA ASN A 895 -16.10 -30.03 5.07
C ASN A 895 -16.80 -30.35 3.73
N PRO A 896 -16.11 -30.21 2.58
CA PRO A 896 -16.67 -30.58 1.29
C PRO A 896 -16.94 -32.09 1.23
N ASP A 897 -17.82 -32.52 0.32
CA ASP A 897 -18.04 -33.94 0.05
C ASP A 897 -16.77 -34.62 -0.50
N ASP A 898 -15.99 -33.88 -1.29
CA ASP A 898 -14.67 -34.27 -1.78
C ASP A 898 -13.58 -33.34 -1.18
N PRO A 899 -12.65 -33.85 -0.35
CA PRO A 899 -11.56 -33.06 0.22
C PRO A 899 -10.70 -32.31 -0.81
N SER A 900 -10.64 -32.80 -2.05
CA SER A 900 -9.86 -32.17 -3.13
C SER A 900 -10.44 -30.82 -3.59
N ASP A 901 -11.72 -30.53 -3.31
CA ASP A 901 -12.39 -29.27 -3.63
C ASP A 901 -12.06 -28.13 -2.64
N ARG A 902 -11.36 -28.43 -1.53
CA ARG A 902 -10.91 -27.42 -0.56
C ARG A 902 -9.48 -27.01 -0.90
N PHE A 903 -9.26 -25.74 -1.22
CA PHE A 903 -7.92 -25.19 -1.43
C PHE A 903 -7.44 -24.51 -0.16
N VAL A 904 -6.19 -24.75 0.23
CA VAL A 904 -5.56 -24.18 1.42
C VAL A 904 -4.31 -23.44 0.99
N THR A 905 -4.32 -22.13 1.21
CA THR A 905 -3.22 -21.24 0.88
C THR A 905 -2.47 -20.88 2.15
N PHE A 906 -1.17 -21.12 2.17
CA PHE A 906 -0.26 -20.70 3.22
C PHE A 906 0.53 -19.50 2.71
N SER A 907 0.58 -18.41 3.46
CA SER A 907 1.16 -17.14 3.01
C SER A 907 2.23 -16.60 3.96
N ILE A 908 3.30 -16.04 3.38
CA ILE A 908 4.29 -15.17 4.04
C ILE A 908 4.34 -13.86 3.26
N ALA A 909 3.99 -12.75 3.91
CA ALA A 909 3.96 -11.43 3.29
C ALA A 909 4.53 -10.36 4.23
N LEU A 910 4.90 -9.19 3.72
CA LEU A 910 5.01 -8.01 4.59
C LEU A 910 3.62 -7.65 5.12
N ALA A 911 3.54 -7.20 6.38
CA ALA A 911 2.32 -6.58 6.88
C ALA A 911 2.00 -5.36 6.00
N ASN A 912 0.72 -5.08 5.78
CA ASN A 912 0.33 -3.90 5.04
C ASN A 912 0.78 -2.62 5.77
N SER A 913 0.86 -1.51 5.04
CA SER A 913 1.41 -0.26 5.57
C SER A 913 0.64 0.30 6.78
N ALA A 914 -0.67 0.05 6.87
CA ALA A 914 -1.51 0.48 7.99
C ALA A 914 -1.21 -0.33 9.26
N ASP A 915 -1.22 -1.66 9.17
CA ASP A 915 -0.93 -2.55 10.29
C ASP A 915 0.52 -2.38 10.79
N ALA A 916 1.47 -2.22 9.87
CA ALA A 916 2.86 -1.92 10.19
C ALA A 916 3.02 -0.57 10.92
N ALA A 917 2.31 0.48 10.46
CA ALA A 917 2.32 1.78 11.12
C ALA A 917 1.68 1.73 12.52
N HIS A 918 0.56 1.02 12.66
CA HIS A 918 -0.12 0.85 13.94
C HIS A 918 0.74 0.09 14.95
N MET A 919 1.38 -1.01 14.53
CA MET A 919 2.34 -1.73 15.36
C MET A 919 3.51 -0.84 15.80
N ASN A 920 4.01 0.01 14.90
CA ASN A 920 5.08 0.94 15.22
C ASN A 920 4.65 2.01 16.24
N GLU A 921 3.44 2.54 16.12
CA GLU A 921 2.86 3.50 17.06
C GLU A 921 2.73 2.88 18.46
N LEU A 922 2.10 1.70 18.57
CA LEU A 922 1.92 0.99 19.83
C LEU A 922 3.27 0.66 20.49
N ALA A 923 4.24 0.21 19.71
CA ALA A 923 5.56 -0.14 20.24
C ALA A 923 6.32 1.10 20.72
N THR A 924 6.21 2.21 20.00
CA THR A 924 6.82 3.49 20.39
C THR A 924 6.20 4.02 21.68
N ALA A 925 4.88 3.92 21.85
CA ALA A 925 4.18 4.29 23.07
C ALA A 925 4.73 3.53 24.30
N ASP A 926 5.10 2.26 24.10
CA ASP A 926 5.68 1.39 25.14
C ASP A 926 7.21 1.43 25.24
N ARG A 927 7.86 2.40 24.57
CA ARG A 927 9.32 2.59 24.51
C ARG A 927 10.08 1.37 23.98
N MET A 928 9.49 0.69 23.01
CA MET A 928 10.11 -0.41 22.28
C MET A 928 10.62 0.11 20.92
N MET A 929 11.68 -0.51 20.39
CA MET A 929 12.20 -0.19 19.07
C MET A 929 11.90 -1.34 18.11
N LEU A 930 11.15 -1.08 17.04
CA LEU A 930 10.94 -2.07 15.98
C LEU A 930 12.26 -2.35 15.24
N THR A 931 12.42 -3.60 14.82
CA THR A 931 13.52 -4.07 13.98
C THR A 931 12.95 -4.67 12.70
N GLY A 932 13.13 -3.98 11.58
CA GLY A 932 12.58 -4.38 10.28
C GLY A 932 11.07 -4.11 10.16
N THR A 933 10.51 -4.46 9.00
CA THR A 933 9.07 -4.37 8.72
C THR A 933 8.37 -5.58 9.32
N PRO A 934 7.20 -5.44 9.97
CA PRO A 934 6.42 -6.58 10.43
C PRO A 934 6.07 -7.54 9.29
N VAL A 935 6.05 -8.84 9.59
CA VAL A 935 5.79 -9.90 8.61
C VAL A 935 4.47 -10.56 8.97
N ARG A 936 3.60 -10.70 7.98
CA ARG A 936 2.32 -11.41 8.06
C ARG A 936 2.51 -12.89 7.72
N PHE A 937 1.95 -13.74 8.57
CA PHE A 937 1.81 -15.17 8.32
C PHE A 937 0.32 -15.54 8.40
N SER A 938 -0.25 -16.05 7.32
CA SER A 938 -1.65 -16.46 7.27
C SER A 938 -1.83 -17.83 6.61
N ILE A 939 -2.94 -18.48 6.93
CA ILE A 939 -3.41 -19.68 6.25
C ILE A 939 -4.89 -19.49 5.99
N VAL A 940 -5.30 -19.60 4.73
CA VAL A 940 -6.67 -19.37 4.29
C VAL A 940 -7.15 -20.59 3.53
N ALA A 941 -8.32 -21.12 3.92
CA ALA A 941 -9.01 -22.16 3.19
C ALA A 941 -10.13 -21.55 2.33
N GLU A 942 -10.25 -22.03 1.10
CA GLU A 942 -11.30 -21.64 0.16
C GLU A 942 -12.03 -22.89 -0.35
N TRP A 943 -13.36 -22.83 -0.35
CA TRP A 943 -14.23 -23.83 -0.97
C TRP A 943 -15.59 -23.21 -1.29
N ASN A 944 -16.14 -23.46 -2.48
CA ASN A 944 -17.43 -22.89 -2.94
C ASN A 944 -17.51 -21.35 -2.83
N GLY A 945 -16.39 -20.65 -3.00
CA GLY A 945 -16.29 -19.20 -2.83
C GLY A 945 -16.38 -18.70 -1.38
N ALA A 946 -16.51 -19.59 -0.40
CA ALA A 946 -16.35 -19.27 1.01
C ALA A 946 -14.87 -19.29 1.36
N VAL A 947 -14.41 -18.20 1.98
CA VAL A 947 -13.02 -18.01 2.40
C VAL A 947 -12.97 -17.99 3.92
N VAL A 948 -12.17 -18.86 4.52
CA VAL A 948 -12.02 -19.02 5.97
C VAL A 948 -10.55 -18.97 6.36
N GLU A 949 -10.16 -17.99 7.16
CA GLU A 949 -8.81 -17.91 7.71
C GLU A 949 -8.65 -18.81 8.94
N VAL A 950 -7.53 -19.54 9.02
CA VAL A 950 -7.11 -20.25 10.24
C VAL A 950 -6.65 -19.22 11.25
N GLU A 951 -7.54 -18.75 12.14
CA GLU A 951 -7.15 -17.77 13.16
C GLU A 951 -6.28 -18.38 14.27
N ARG A 952 -6.47 -19.68 14.59
CA ARG A 952 -5.86 -20.35 15.74
C ARG A 952 -5.46 -21.80 15.45
N PHE A 953 -4.36 -22.24 16.07
CA PHE A 953 -3.84 -23.60 16.05
C PHE A 953 -4.04 -24.32 17.38
N ASN A 954 -4.08 -25.65 17.34
CA ASN A 954 -4.18 -26.48 18.56
C ASN A 954 -2.83 -26.72 19.27
N ARG A 955 -1.70 -26.35 18.63
CA ARG A 955 -0.32 -26.44 19.12
C ARG A 955 0.54 -25.34 18.50
N TYR A 956 1.72 -25.09 19.06
CA TYR A 956 2.62 -24.05 18.55
C TYR A 956 3.04 -24.33 17.11
N VAL A 957 2.99 -23.27 16.31
CA VAL A 957 3.49 -23.23 14.95
C VAL A 957 4.72 -22.32 14.91
N GLN A 958 5.73 -22.68 14.14
CA GLN A 958 7.01 -21.95 14.07
C GLN A 958 7.04 -21.01 12.86
N ARG A 959 7.44 -19.76 13.11
CA ARG A 959 7.67 -18.71 12.11
C ARG A 959 9.09 -18.21 12.26
N GLU A 960 9.76 -17.98 11.16
CA GLU A 960 11.11 -17.45 11.13
C GLU A 960 11.07 -16.12 10.40
N VAL A 961 11.63 -15.09 11.02
CA VAL A 961 11.80 -13.77 10.41
C VAL A 961 13.29 -13.48 10.36
N ARG A 962 13.80 -13.14 9.17
CA ARG A 962 15.20 -12.81 8.97
C ARG A 962 15.49 -11.41 9.53
N LEU A 963 16.51 -11.29 10.39
CA LEU A 963 16.89 -9.98 10.92
C LEU A 963 17.73 -9.19 9.89
N PRO A 964 17.48 -7.89 9.70
CA PRO A 964 18.32 -7.04 8.86
C PRO A 964 19.77 -6.98 9.34
N LYS A 965 20.72 -6.98 8.39
CA LYS A 965 22.15 -6.79 8.70
C LYS A 965 22.38 -5.41 9.32
N GLY A 966 23.05 -5.36 10.47
CA GLY A 966 23.38 -4.10 11.16
C GLY A 966 22.25 -3.50 11.98
N ALA A 967 21.20 -4.26 12.33
CA ALA A 967 20.14 -3.80 13.23
C ALA A 967 20.72 -3.16 14.52
N GLN A 968 20.29 -1.92 14.82
CA GLN A 968 20.87 -1.07 15.85
C GLN A 968 20.53 -1.49 17.29
N SER A 969 19.48 -2.30 17.49
CA SER A 969 19.06 -2.82 18.79
C SER A 969 19.13 -4.35 18.82
N GLU A 970 19.49 -4.93 19.96
CA GLU A 970 19.34 -6.37 20.16
C GLU A 970 17.85 -6.69 20.23
N VAL A 971 17.34 -7.40 19.22
CA VAL A 971 15.97 -7.94 19.24
C VAL A 971 15.81 -8.84 20.45
N THR A 972 14.81 -8.55 21.28
CA THR A 972 14.49 -9.31 22.48
C THR A 972 13.30 -10.24 22.25
N THR A 973 12.33 -9.86 21.40
CA THR A 973 11.16 -10.71 21.11
C THR A 973 10.41 -10.30 19.83
N GLY A 974 9.57 -11.19 19.31
CA GLY A 974 8.46 -10.86 18.44
C GLY A 974 7.23 -10.39 19.24
N LEU A 975 6.42 -9.53 18.63
CA LEU A 975 5.12 -9.07 19.11
C LEU A 975 4.05 -9.31 18.03
N SER A 976 2.82 -9.54 18.46
CA SER A 976 1.61 -9.49 17.64
C SER A 976 0.66 -8.46 18.22
N VAL A 977 -0.26 -7.93 17.41
CA VAL A 977 -1.37 -7.10 17.87
C VAL A 977 -2.62 -7.96 18.03
N THR A 978 -3.35 -7.80 19.13
CA THR A 978 -4.66 -8.40 19.36
C THR A 978 -5.76 -7.57 18.68
N LYS A 979 -6.96 -8.14 18.46
CA LYS A 979 -8.07 -7.44 17.76
C LYS A 979 -8.50 -6.12 18.46
N ASP A 980 -8.26 -6.00 19.75
CA ASP A 980 -8.49 -4.81 20.60
C ASP A 980 -7.30 -3.84 20.64
N GLY A 981 -6.27 -4.04 19.80
CA GLY A 981 -5.15 -3.10 19.66
C GLY A 981 -4.06 -3.22 20.73
N THR A 982 -4.01 -4.31 21.50
CA THR A 982 -2.95 -4.52 22.50
C THR A 982 -1.77 -5.28 21.94
N LEU A 983 -0.55 -4.89 22.34
CA LEU A 983 0.68 -5.62 21.99
C LEU A 983 0.85 -6.86 22.87
N LEU A 984 1.04 -8.00 22.23
CA LEU A 984 1.23 -9.29 22.88
C LEU A 984 2.60 -9.87 22.53
N HIS A 985 3.38 -10.18 23.57
CA HIS A 985 4.62 -10.94 23.45
C HIS A 985 4.37 -12.30 22.79
N MET A 986 5.13 -12.59 21.73
CA MET A 986 5.15 -13.90 21.09
C MET A 986 6.45 -14.63 21.49
N PRO A 987 6.39 -15.85 22.02
CA PRO A 987 7.58 -16.62 22.37
C PRO A 987 8.59 -16.67 21.22
N THR A 988 9.76 -16.08 21.43
CA THR A 988 10.76 -15.86 20.38
C THR A 988 12.17 -16.18 20.87
N ARG A 989 12.89 -17.01 20.12
CA ARG A 989 14.34 -17.22 20.30
C ARG A 989 15.11 -16.68 19.10
N ILE A 990 16.38 -16.31 19.32
CA ILE A 990 17.27 -15.88 18.24
C ILE A 990 18.20 -17.03 17.87
N GLU A 991 18.25 -17.37 16.59
CA GLU A 991 19.17 -18.36 16.04
C GLU A 991 20.16 -17.71 15.08
N ILE A 992 21.39 -18.22 15.05
CA ILE A 992 22.42 -17.82 14.09
C ILE A 992 22.69 -19.01 13.17
N ARG A 993 22.50 -18.82 11.86
CA ARG A 993 22.75 -19.84 10.83
C ARG A 993 23.53 -19.18 9.70
N ASP A 994 24.67 -19.76 9.34
CA ASP A 994 25.55 -19.24 8.27
C ASP A 994 25.92 -17.75 8.41
N GLY A 995 26.02 -17.26 9.66
CA GLY A 995 26.32 -15.85 9.96
C GLY A 995 25.11 -14.90 9.89
N GLU A 996 23.94 -15.38 9.48
CA GLU A 996 22.67 -14.66 9.47
C GLU A 996 21.90 -14.91 10.76
N ARG A 997 21.14 -13.91 11.23
CA ARG A 997 20.32 -13.99 12.44
C ARG A 997 18.85 -14.17 12.07
N TYR A 998 18.18 -15.11 12.72
CA TYR A 998 16.75 -15.39 12.56
C TYR A 998 16.04 -15.27 13.90
N ALA A 999 14.90 -14.58 13.93
CA ALA A 999 13.96 -14.63 15.04
C ALA A 999 13.01 -15.79 14.77
N VAL A 1000 13.03 -16.79 15.66
CA VAL A 1000 12.17 -17.95 15.59
C VAL A 1000 11.03 -17.77 16.58
N ILE A 1001 9.86 -17.43 16.05
CA ILE A 1001 8.64 -17.11 16.77
C ILE A 1001 7.75 -18.36 16.82
N ASN A 1002 7.30 -18.73 18.03
CA ASN A 1002 6.34 -19.80 18.25
C ASN A 1002 5.01 -19.19 18.65
N SER A 1003 3.97 -19.39 17.85
CA SER A 1003 2.63 -18.82 18.10
C SER A 1003 1.53 -19.82 17.78
N LEU A 1004 0.44 -19.73 18.56
CA LEU A 1004 -0.83 -20.44 18.34
C LEU A 1004 -1.77 -19.69 17.39
N TYR A 1005 -1.35 -18.56 16.83
CA TYR A 1005 -2.21 -17.69 16.02
C TYR A 1005 -1.51 -17.25 14.73
N ASN A 1006 -2.31 -17.01 13.70
CA ASN A 1006 -1.89 -16.27 12.52
C ASN A 1006 -2.02 -14.75 12.73
N GLY A 1007 -1.44 -13.98 11.81
CA GLY A 1007 -1.48 -12.52 11.81
C GLY A 1007 -0.12 -11.90 11.54
N ASP A 1008 0.01 -10.64 11.95
CA ASP A 1008 1.22 -9.86 11.74
C ASP A 1008 2.15 -9.98 12.95
N PHE A 1009 3.46 -10.03 12.69
CA PHE A 1009 4.49 -10.17 13.71
C PHE A 1009 5.59 -9.12 13.51
N ALA A 1010 5.78 -8.28 14.52
CA ALA A 1010 6.86 -7.30 14.57
C ALA A 1010 8.00 -7.79 15.47
N LEU A 1011 9.25 -7.57 15.08
CA LEU A 1011 10.39 -7.80 15.97
C LEU A 1011 10.71 -6.52 16.73
N ILE A 1012 10.95 -6.61 18.04
CA ILE A 1012 11.30 -5.46 18.87
C ILE A 1012 12.56 -5.70 19.69
N GLY A 1013 13.26 -4.61 19.98
CA GLY A 1013 14.26 -4.51 21.04
C GLY A 1013 13.77 -3.57 22.14
N LYS A 1014 13.94 -3.98 23.40
CA LYS A 1014 13.60 -3.16 24.58
C LYS A 1014 14.60 -3.41 25.69
N GLN A 1015 15.24 -2.35 26.18
CA GLN A 1015 16.10 -2.45 27.36
C GLN A 1015 15.34 -2.00 28.61
N VAL A 1016 15.27 -2.88 29.60
CA VAL A 1016 14.61 -2.60 30.89
C VAL A 1016 15.55 -3.02 32.01
N ALA A 1017 15.70 -2.16 33.01
CA ALA A 1017 16.41 -2.47 34.25
C ALA A 1017 15.70 -1.76 35.41
N PHE A 1018 15.54 -2.46 36.54
CA PHE A 1018 14.92 -1.90 37.74
C PHE A 1018 15.98 -1.66 38.83
N GLU A 1019 15.86 -0.54 39.55
CA GLU A 1019 16.85 -0.16 40.56
C GLU A 1019 16.91 -1.16 41.73
N ASP A 1020 15.75 -1.63 42.18
CA ASP A 1020 15.62 -2.58 43.29
C ASP A 1020 15.91 -4.04 42.92
N VAL A 1021 16.30 -4.28 41.67
CA VAL A 1021 16.72 -5.59 41.16
C VAL A 1021 18.25 -5.67 41.01
N ARG A 1022 18.97 -4.54 41.03
CA ARG A 1022 20.44 -4.53 40.93
C ARG A 1022 21.07 -5.32 42.07
N GLY A 1023 21.87 -6.34 41.73
CA GLY A 1023 22.51 -7.23 42.71
C GLY A 1023 21.58 -8.30 43.31
N HIS A 1024 20.31 -8.36 42.88
CA HIS A 1024 19.38 -9.42 43.26
C HIS A 1024 19.68 -10.72 42.50
N TRP A 1025 19.50 -11.88 43.15
CA TRP A 1025 19.81 -13.20 42.54
C TRP A 1025 19.00 -13.47 41.26
N ALA A 1026 17.81 -12.88 41.15
CA ALA A 1026 16.90 -13.02 40.01
C ALA A 1026 17.07 -11.92 38.94
N ALA A 1027 18.11 -11.07 39.03
CA ALA A 1027 18.23 -9.89 38.18
C ALA A 1027 18.19 -10.23 36.69
N THR A 1028 19.00 -11.19 36.24
CA THR A 1028 19.05 -11.62 34.84
C THR A 1028 17.69 -12.10 34.33
N ALA A 1029 16.99 -12.93 35.11
CA ALA A 1029 15.68 -13.44 34.72
C ALA A 1029 14.63 -12.32 34.67
N ILE A 1030 14.66 -11.38 35.62
CA ILE A 1030 13.71 -10.25 35.64
C ILE A 1030 13.97 -9.32 34.46
N ASP A 1031 15.22 -8.94 34.21
CA ASP A 1031 15.59 -8.02 33.13
C ASP A 1031 15.24 -8.62 31.76
N GLU A 1032 15.53 -9.90 31.54
CA GLU A 1032 15.15 -10.61 30.31
C GLU A 1032 13.64 -10.66 30.12
N MET A 1033 12.90 -11.07 31.14
CA MET A 1033 11.44 -11.17 31.04
C MET A 1033 10.77 -9.79 30.88
N ALA A 1034 11.38 -8.74 31.42
CA ALA A 1034 10.91 -7.36 31.26
C ALA A 1034 11.23 -6.79 29.87
N SER A 1035 12.40 -7.13 29.33
CA SER A 1035 12.81 -6.80 27.94
C SER A 1035 11.88 -7.41 26.88
N ARG A 1036 11.17 -8.48 27.26
CA ARG A 1036 10.18 -9.19 26.44
C ARG A 1036 8.74 -8.75 26.73
N SER A 1037 8.55 -7.75 27.60
CA SER A 1037 7.24 -7.27 28.07
C SER A 1037 6.35 -8.34 28.73
N ILE A 1038 6.95 -9.43 29.22
CA ILE A 1038 6.23 -10.49 29.94
C ILE A 1038 5.95 -10.06 31.38
N VAL A 1039 6.94 -9.44 32.02
CA VAL A 1039 6.81 -8.87 33.36
C VAL A 1039 6.90 -7.35 33.30
N VAL A 1040 6.13 -6.69 34.17
CA VAL A 1040 6.06 -5.22 34.23
C VAL A 1040 6.38 -4.78 35.66
N GLY A 1041 7.14 -3.69 35.77
CA GLY A 1041 7.46 -3.04 37.05
C GLY A 1041 6.21 -2.49 37.73
N MET A 1042 6.29 -2.34 39.05
CA MET A 1042 5.22 -1.70 39.84
C MET A 1042 5.23 -0.19 39.67
N THR A 1043 6.43 0.35 39.44
CA THR A 1043 6.64 1.70 38.94
C THR A 1043 7.62 1.62 37.76
N LYS A 1044 7.91 2.76 37.15
CA LYS A 1044 8.90 2.85 36.06
C LYS A 1044 10.25 2.23 36.43
N ASP A 1045 10.68 2.41 37.68
CA ASP A 1045 12.06 2.10 38.12
C ASP A 1045 12.13 0.99 39.18
N ARG A 1046 10.98 0.43 39.64
CA ARG A 1046 10.92 -0.59 40.69
C ARG A 1046 10.10 -1.82 40.28
N PHE A 1047 10.63 -3.01 40.57
CA PHE A 1047 9.99 -4.30 40.31
C PHE A 1047 9.36 -4.94 41.55
N GLU A 1048 9.91 -4.70 42.74
CA GLU A 1048 9.55 -5.35 44.01
C GLU A 1048 9.77 -6.88 44.01
N PRO A 1049 11.03 -7.35 43.80
CA PRO A 1049 11.33 -8.77 43.56
C PRO A 1049 10.89 -9.72 44.70
N ASN A 1050 10.95 -9.28 45.95
CA ASN A 1050 10.66 -10.11 47.13
C ASN A 1050 9.20 -10.06 47.59
N ARG A 1051 8.34 -9.29 46.93
CA ARG A 1051 6.92 -9.18 47.30
C ARG A 1051 6.16 -10.43 46.85
N PRO A 1052 5.33 -11.05 47.71
CA PRO A 1052 4.37 -12.07 47.29
C PRO A 1052 3.44 -11.56 46.18
N ILE A 1053 3.02 -12.44 45.27
CA ILE A 1053 2.12 -12.08 44.16
C ILE A 1053 0.75 -12.73 44.30
N THR A 1054 -0.25 -12.10 43.69
CA THR A 1054 -1.61 -12.65 43.61
C THR A 1054 -1.72 -13.73 42.53
N ARG A 1055 -2.79 -14.53 42.62
CA ARG A 1055 -3.17 -15.51 41.59
C ARG A 1055 -3.38 -14.86 40.23
N ALA A 1056 -3.99 -13.67 40.19
CA ALA A 1056 -4.16 -12.91 38.94
C ALA A 1056 -2.82 -12.47 38.35
N GLU A 1057 -1.91 -11.93 39.16
CA GLU A 1057 -0.58 -11.51 38.69
C GLU A 1057 0.24 -12.69 38.14
N PHE A 1058 0.24 -13.83 38.83
CA PHE A 1058 0.93 -15.04 38.35
C PHE A 1058 0.38 -15.52 37.00
N ILE A 1059 -0.96 -15.56 36.87
CA ILE A 1059 -1.61 -15.98 35.62
C ILE A 1059 -1.32 -15.00 34.48
N THR A 1060 -1.40 -13.70 34.72
CA THR A 1060 -1.06 -12.70 33.71
C THR A 1060 0.37 -12.83 33.23
N MET A 1061 1.34 -13.03 34.13
CA MET A 1061 2.74 -13.28 33.74
C MET A 1061 2.86 -14.55 32.88
N LEU A 1062 2.24 -15.64 33.29
CA LEU A 1062 2.32 -16.93 32.57
C LEU A 1062 1.65 -16.87 31.20
N VAL A 1063 0.45 -16.30 31.09
CA VAL A 1063 -0.31 -16.16 29.84
C VAL A 1063 0.44 -15.30 28.83
N ARG A 1064 0.99 -14.15 29.27
CA ARG A 1064 1.85 -13.30 28.43
C ARG A 1064 3.11 -14.04 27.97
N SER A 1065 3.74 -14.80 28.88
CA SER A 1065 4.96 -15.55 28.55
C SER A 1065 4.76 -16.56 27.43
N LEU A 1066 3.56 -17.15 27.37
CA LEU A 1066 3.17 -18.16 26.38
C LEU A 1066 2.52 -17.54 25.13
N GLY A 1067 2.33 -16.22 25.07
CA GLY A 1067 1.68 -15.54 23.95
C GLY A 1067 0.22 -15.93 23.75
N LEU A 1068 -0.50 -16.23 24.83
CA LEU A 1068 -1.91 -16.63 24.78
C LEU A 1068 -2.82 -15.39 24.83
N LYS A 1069 -3.91 -15.39 24.05
CA LYS A 1069 -4.95 -14.35 24.07
C LYS A 1069 -6.35 -14.93 24.25
N ASN A 1070 -7.27 -14.07 24.68
CA ASN A 1070 -8.69 -14.33 24.71
C ASN A 1070 -9.29 -13.92 23.35
N ASP A 1071 -10.06 -14.79 22.70
CA ASP A 1071 -10.72 -14.46 21.41
C ASP A 1071 -12.11 -13.86 21.68
N ALA A 1072 -12.58 -12.93 20.84
CA ALA A 1072 -13.86 -12.25 21.06
C ALA A 1072 -15.05 -13.23 21.03
N GLY A 1073 -15.90 -13.18 22.07
CA GLY A 1073 -17.20 -13.90 22.10
C GLY A 1073 -17.28 -15.15 22.98
N GLU A 1074 -16.18 -15.60 23.60
CA GLU A 1074 -16.22 -16.72 24.55
C GLU A 1074 -16.25 -16.23 26.01
N GLU A 1075 -17.41 -16.35 26.67
CA GLU A 1075 -17.56 -16.01 28.08
C GLU A 1075 -17.01 -17.11 28.99
N GLN A 1076 -16.03 -16.76 29.83
CA GLN A 1076 -15.65 -17.58 30.98
C GLN A 1076 -16.69 -17.40 32.11
N ARG A 1077 -17.00 -18.47 32.86
CA ARG A 1077 -18.10 -18.51 33.85
C ARG A 1077 -17.64 -18.39 35.32
N LEU A 1078 -16.47 -17.81 35.58
CA LEU A 1078 -15.97 -17.58 36.93
C LEU A 1078 -16.70 -16.38 37.54
N SER A 1079 -17.24 -16.57 38.74
CA SER A 1079 -18.15 -15.60 39.38
C SER A 1079 -17.48 -14.32 39.88
N ASP A 1080 -16.15 -14.28 39.93
CA ASP A 1080 -15.34 -13.18 40.48
C ASP A 1080 -14.31 -12.65 39.48
N VAL A 1081 -14.55 -12.83 38.18
CA VAL A 1081 -13.75 -12.27 37.08
C VAL A 1081 -14.72 -11.58 36.12
N ASN A 1082 -14.74 -10.25 36.11
CA ASN A 1082 -15.72 -9.44 35.37
C ASN A 1082 -15.07 -8.75 34.17
N PRO A 1083 -15.81 -8.52 33.07
CA PRO A 1083 -15.34 -7.69 31.97
C PRO A 1083 -14.88 -6.31 32.49
N GLY A 1084 -13.68 -5.88 32.05
CA GLY A 1084 -13.05 -4.64 32.52
C GLY A 1084 -12.07 -4.79 33.68
N ASP A 1085 -12.03 -5.94 34.36
CA ASP A 1085 -10.93 -6.25 35.28
C ASP A 1085 -9.61 -6.35 34.48
N TRP A 1086 -8.52 -5.75 34.98
CA TRP A 1086 -7.22 -5.75 34.27
C TRP A 1086 -6.66 -7.16 33.98
N PHE A 1087 -7.11 -8.16 34.74
CA PHE A 1087 -6.73 -9.57 34.58
C PHE A 1087 -7.77 -10.38 33.80
N TYR A 1088 -8.90 -9.79 33.39
CA TYR A 1088 -10.01 -10.50 32.76
C TYR A 1088 -9.52 -11.36 31.58
N ASP A 1089 -8.86 -10.76 30.59
CA ASP A 1089 -8.42 -11.49 29.40
C ASP A 1089 -7.35 -12.52 29.71
N SER A 1090 -6.45 -12.23 30.66
CA SER A 1090 -5.45 -13.19 31.08
C SER A 1090 -6.08 -14.43 31.71
N VAL A 1091 -7.05 -14.24 32.61
CA VAL A 1091 -7.72 -15.35 33.29
C VAL A 1091 -8.62 -16.10 32.32
N SER A 1092 -9.34 -15.40 31.43
CA SER A 1092 -10.15 -16.01 30.36
C SER A 1092 -9.30 -16.90 29.45
N ALA A 1093 -8.15 -16.40 28.98
CA ALA A 1093 -7.21 -17.20 28.21
C ALA A 1093 -6.70 -18.41 29.01
N ALA A 1094 -6.33 -18.23 30.28
CA ALA A 1094 -5.86 -19.32 31.13
C ALA A 1094 -6.92 -20.41 31.36
N VAL A 1095 -8.21 -20.05 31.43
CA VAL A 1095 -9.33 -21.01 31.48
C VAL A 1095 -9.46 -21.76 30.15
N LYS A 1096 -9.47 -21.02 29.04
CA LYS A 1096 -9.58 -21.57 27.67
C LYS A 1096 -8.50 -22.59 27.36
N PHE A 1097 -7.25 -22.28 27.72
CA PHE A 1097 -6.10 -23.18 27.53
C PHE A 1097 -5.94 -24.21 28.66
N GLY A 1098 -6.91 -24.31 29.58
CA GLY A 1098 -6.92 -25.34 30.62
C GLY A 1098 -5.84 -25.18 31.70
N LEU A 1099 -5.17 -24.03 31.76
CA LEU A 1099 -4.16 -23.71 32.79
C LEU A 1099 -4.83 -23.61 34.17
N VAL A 1100 -6.05 -23.07 34.22
CA VAL A 1100 -6.87 -22.95 35.44
C VAL A 1100 -8.31 -23.37 35.18
N LYS A 1101 -9.00 -23.85 36.23
CA LYS A 1101 -10.41 -24.29 36.16
C LYS A 1101 -11.31 -23.55 37.16
N GLY A 1102 -10.75 -22.61 37.93
CA GLY A 1102 -11.39 -22.08 39.14
C GLY A 1102 -11.39 -23.09 40.30
N TYR A 1103 -11.85 -22.65 41.46
CA TYR A 1103 -12.14 -23.51 42.61
C TYR A 1103 -13.49 -24.21 42.40
N ALA A 1104 -13.73 -25.28 43.17
CA ALA A 1104 -15.02 -25.99 43.16
C ALA A 1104 -16.24 -25.10 43.44
N THR A 1105 -16.03 -23.91 44.04
CA THR A 1105 -17.05 -22.89 44.30
C THR A 1105 -17.43 -22.06 43.07
N GLY A 1106 -16.79 -22.27 41.91
CA GLY A 1106 -17.00 -21.47 40.69
C GLY A 1106 -16.25 -20.12 40.67
N ALA A 1107 -15.39 -19.85 41.66
CA ALA A 1107 -14.59 -18.63 41.79
C ALA A 1107 -13.12 -18.87 41.44
N PHE A 1108 -12.38 -17.86 41.00
CA PHE A 1108 -10.94 -17.89 40.71
C PHE A 1108 -10.07 -17.33 41.85
N LYS A 1109 -10.64 -16.42 42.64
CA LYS A 1109 -10.00 -15.65 43.73
C LYS A 1109 -8.79 -14.84 43.25
N PRO A 1110 -8.98 -13.85 42.36
CA PRO A 1110 -7.87 -13.15 41.68
C PRO A 1110 -6.92 -12.42 42.63
N THR A 1111 -7.42 -11.91 43.75
CA THR A 1111 -6.64 -11.13 44.74
C THR A 1111 -5.95 -11.97 45.80
N ASN A 1112 -6.22 -13.28 45.88
CA ASN A 1112 -5.54 -14.16 46.83
C ASN A 1112 -4.07 -14.31 46.44
N LEU A 1113 -3.18 -14.29 47.43
CA LEU A 1113 -1.77 -14.64 47.23
C LEU A 1113 -1.65 -16.12 46.86
N ILE A 1114 -0.77 -16.44 45.91
CA ILE A 1114 -0.62 -17.80 45.40
C ILE A 1114 0.51 -18.55 46.13
N SER A 1115 0.22 -19.78 46.56
CA SER A 1115 1.23 -20.67 47.14
C SER A 1115 2.11 -21.31 46.07
N ARG A 1116 3.30 -21.78 46.47
CA ARG A 1116 4.23 -22.46 45.56
C ARG A 1116 3.63 -23.74 44.96
N GLU A 1117 2.91 -24.54 45.75
CA GLU A 1117 2.27 -25.76 45.22
C GLU A 1117 1.17 -25.46 44.19
N GLU A 1118 0.43 -24.37 44.34
CA GLU A 1118 -0.54 -23.92 43.33
C GLU A 1118 0.15 -23.41 42.06
N ALA A 1119 1.16 -22.54 42.21
CA ALA A 1119 1.90 -21.97 41.09
C ALA A 1119 2.55 -23.06 40.24
N LEU A 1120 3.20 -24.06 40.87
CA LEU A 1120 3.86 -25.16 40.17
C LEU A 1120 2.87 -26.15 39.54
N THR A 1121 1.69 -26.32 40.12
CA THR A 1121 0.62 -27.13 39.50
C THR A 1121 0.09 -26.46 38.23
N ILE A 1122 -0.04 -25.13 38.23
CA ILE A 1122 -0.42 -24.36 37.04
C ILE A 1122 0.72 -24.40 36.01
N LEU A 1123 1.97 -24.23 36.44
CA LEU A 1123 3.15 -24.31 35.58
C LEU A 1123 3.26 -25.68 34.89
N ALA A 1124 2.97 -26.77 35.59
CA ALA A 1124 2.97 -28.12 35.02
C ALA A 1124 1.91 -28.30 33.91
N ARG A 1125 0.78 -27.59 33.98
CA ARG A 1125 -0.22 -27.57 32.89
C ARG A 1125 0.30 -26.77 31.70
N ALA A 1126 1.01 -25.67 31.94
CA ALA A 1126 1.68 -24.93 30.89
C ALA A 1126 2.78 -25.75 30.20
N MET A 1127 3.52 -26.59 30.96
CA MET A 1127 4.51 -27.51 30.37
C MET A 1127 3.87 -28.44 29.33
N ALA A 1128 2.64 -28.89 29.55
CA ALA A 1128 1.91 -29.73 28.61
C ALA A 1128 1.53 -28.98 27.32
N LEU A 1129 1.22 -27.69 27.41
CA LEU A 1129 0.95 -26.85 26.23
C LEU A 1129 2.21 -26.61 25.37
N THR A 1130 3.40 -26.68 25.99
CA THR A 1130 4.69 -26.45 25.32
C THR A 1130 5.41 -27.75 24.92
N ASP A 1131 4.72 -28.89 24.94
CA ASP A 1131 5.27 -30.24 24.68
C ASP A 1131 6.48 -30.63 25.56
N LEU A 1132 6.70 -29.92 26.68
CA LEU A 1132 7.74 -30.23 27.66
C LEU A 1132 7.31 -31.34 28.63
N HIS A 1133 6.02 -31.62 28.72
CA HIS A 1133 5.47 -32.57 29.68
C HIS A 1133 5.82 -34.02 29.32
N LYS A 1134 6.43 -34.72 30.27
CA LYS A 1134 6.53 -36.19 30.28
C LYS A 1134 5.59 -36.72 31.36
N GLU A 1135 4.66 -37.57 30.97
CA GLU A 1135 3.78 -38.21 31.94
C GLU A 1135 4.62 -39.09 32.88
N LEU A 1136 4.69 -38.71 34.16
CA LEU A 1136 5.43 -39.44 35.16
C LEU A 1136 4.74 -40.79 35.40
N LYS A 1137 5.49 -41.89 35.31
CA LYS A 1137 4.97 -43.23 35.63
C LYS A 1137 4.40 -43.27 37.05
N SER A 1138 3.38 -44.11 37.27
CA SER A 1138 2.78 -44.29 38.60
C SER A 1138 3.85 -44.58 39.66
N GLY A 1139 3.86 -43.80 40.75
CA GLY A 1139 4.86 -43.86 41.83
C GLY A 1139 6.15 -43.06 41.61
N ALA A 1140 6.45 -42.58 40.39
CA ALA A 1140 7.66 -41.80 40.12
C ALA A 1140 7.61 -40.40 40.75
N ALA A 1141 6.43 -39.78 40.81
CA ALA A 1141 6.24 -38.48 41.45
C ALA A 1141 6.61 -38.52 42.94
N ASP A 1142 6.17 -39.54 43.68
CA ASP A 1142 6.49 -39.68 45.10
C ASP A 1142 7.99 -39.94 45.33
N ALA A 1143 8.63 -40.71 44.44
CA ALA A 1143 10.06 -40.98 44.51
C ALA A 1143 10.91 -39.71 44.27
N LEU A 1144 10.52 -38.86 43.32
CA LEU A 1144 11.17 -37.56 43.07
C LEU A 1144 11.00 -36.61 44.26
N LEU A 1145 9.80 -36.53 44.82
CA LEU A 1145 9.51 -35.66 45.96
C LEU A 1145 10.20 -36.13 47.25
N ALA A 1146 10.42 -37.43 47.43
CA ALA A 1146 11.07 -37.98 48.63
C ALA A 1146 12.51 -37.46 48.85
N ALA A 1147 13.14 -36.85 47.83
CA ALA A 1147 14.42 -36.18 47.96
C ALA A 1147 14.37 -34.87 48.79
N PHE A 1148 13.17 -34.36 49.09
CA PHE A 1148 12.93 -33.11 49.80
C PHE A 1148 12.34 -33.35 51.19
N ALA A 1149 12.83 -32.60 52.18
CA ALA A 1149 12.56 -32.82 53.59
C ALA A 1149 11.07 -32.62 53.98
N ASP A 1150 10.38 -31.73 53.26
CA ASP A 1150 9.00 -31.28 53.47
C ASP A 1150 8.02 -31.87 52.44
N SER A 1151 8.40 -32.96 51.76
CA SER A 1151 7.60 -33.63 50.73
C SER A 1151 6.25 -34.17 51.24
N ASN A 1152 6.10 -34.37 52.55
CA ASN A 1152 4.84 -34.74 53.20
C ASN A 1152 3.85 -33.56 53.30
N GLU A 1153 4.30 -32.31 53.20
CA GLU A 1153 3.43 -31.12 53.23
C GLU A 1153 2.77 -30.82 51.87
N VAL A 1154 3.27 -31.42 50.79
CA VAL A 1154 2.73 -31.28 49.44
C VAL A 1154 1.32 -31.87 49.40
N ALA A 1155 0.33 -31.07 49.03
CA ALA A 1155 -1.04 -31.54 48.90
C ALA A 1155 -1.14 -32.63 47.82
N GLN A 1156 -2.02 -33.62 48.03
CA GLN A 1156 -2.16 -34.76 47.10
C GLN A 1156 -2.40 -34.32 45.65
N TRP A 1157 -3.18 -33.26 45.44
CA TRP A 1157 -3.49 -32.72 44.11
C TRP A 1157 -2.30 -32.00 43.46
N ALA A 1158 -1.31 -31.55 44.23
CA ALA A 1158 -0.14 -30.81 43.76
C ALA A 1158 1.08 -31.71 43.47
N ARG A 1159 1.10 -32.94 44.02
CA ARG A 1159 2.26 -33.85 43.93
C ARG A 1159 2.75 -34.06 42.50
N GLN A 1160 1.85 -34.33 41.57
CA GLN A 1160 2.20 -34.56 40.17
C GLN A 1160 2.81 -33.32 39.53
N GLY A 1161 2.19 -32.16 39.70
CA GLY A 1161 2.67 -30.91 39.11
C GLY A 1161 4.03 -30.47 39.67
N MET A 1162 4.21 -30.58 40.99
CA MET A 1162 5.49 -30.26 41.62
C MET A 1162 6.59 -31.24 41.20
N ALA A 1163 6.31 -32.54 41.14
CA ALA A 1163 7.27 -33.52 40.66
C ALA A 1163 7.67 -33.27 39.19
N ALA A 1164 6.72 -32.93 38.32
CA ALA A 1164 7.00 -32.59 36.92
C ALA A 1164 7.89 -31.35 36.78
N ALA A 1165 7.69 -30.32 37.61
CA ALA A 1165 8.52 -29.13 37.61
C ALA A 1165 9.96 -29.39 38.12
N ILE A 1166 10.15 -30.40 38.97
CA ILE A 1166 11.47 -30.84 39.45
C ILE A 1166 12.16 -31.68 38.38
N ASP A 1167 11.44 -32.66 37.80
CA ASP A 1167 11.97 -33.56 36.76
C ASP A 1167 12.45 -32.78 35.52
N SER A 1168 11.75 -31.72 35.15
CA SER A 1168 12.14 -30.82 34.05
C SER A 1168 13.28 -29.85 34.38
N GLY A 1169 13.76 -29.83 35.64
CA GLY A 1169 14.83 -28.94 36.09
C GLY A 1169 14.43 -27.47 36.26
N ILE A 1170 13.15 -27.13 36.06
CA ILE A 1170 12.62 -25.77 36.26
C ILE A 1170 12.74 -25.39 37.75
N VAL A 1171 12.47 -26.34 38.64
CA VAL A 1171 12.52 -26.18 40.10
C VAL A 1171 13.57 -27.11 40.71
N GLN A 1172 14.44 -26.58 41.57
CA GLN A 1172 15.51 -27.36 42.22
C GLN A 1172 15.36 -27.42 43.75
N GLY A 1173 14.31 -26.82 44.31
CA GLY A 1173 14.15 -26.60 45.75
C GLY A 1173 14.93 -25.38 46.26
N ARG A 1174 14.86 -25.12 47.58
CA ARG A 1174 15.56 -24.04 48.28
C ARG A 1174 16.86 -24.53 48.91
N GLU A 1175 17.67 -23.59 49.41
CA GLU A 1175 18.91 -23.83 50.17
C GLU A 1175 18.59 -24.64 51.44
N THR A 1176 18.52 -25.98 51.31
CA THR A 1176 18.34 -27.05 52.35
C THR A 1176 17.57 -28.30 51.83
N LYS A 1177 17.30 -28.43 50.52
CA LYS A 1177 16.42 -29.49 49.95
C LYS A 1177 14.97 -29.38 50.46
N GLU A 1178 14.47 -28.15 50.52
CA GLU A 1178 13.07 -27.84 50.87
C GLU A 1178 12.30 -27.40 49.62
N LEU A 1179 11.04 -27.82 49.49
CA LEU A 1179 10.12 -27.38 48.41
C LEU A 1179 9.34 -26.13 48.80
N ALA A 1180 9.04 -25.99 50.09
CA ALA A 1180 8.18 -25.03 50.74
C ALA A 1180 6.79 -24.94 50.07
N PRO A 1181 6.01 -26.04 49.97
CA PRO A 1181 4.80 -26.09 49.16
C PRO A 1181 3.75 -25.06 49.58
N LYS A 1182 3.64 -24.78 50.88
CA LYS A 1182 2.67 -23.82 51.44
C LYS A 1182 3.15 -22.37 51.45
N ALA A 1183 4.44 -22.13 51.17
CA ALA A 1183 4.95 -20.77 51.14
C ALA A 1183 4.39 -19.99 49.94
N LEU A 1184 4.20 -18.68 50.12
CA LEU A 1184 3.78 -17.78 49.06
C LEU A 1184 4.94 -17.56 48.08
N ILE A 1185 4.64 -17.56 46.78
CA ILE A 1185 5.65 -17.27 45.76
C ILE A 1185 5.87 -15.77 45.61
N THR A 1186 7.14 -15.37 45.52
CA THR A 1186 7.54 -13.98 45.27
C THR A 1186 7.52 -13.66 43.77
N ARG A 1187 7.49 -12.36 43.45
CA ARG A 1187 7.51 -11.86 42.05
C ARG A 1187 8.78 -12.29 41.31
N ALA A 1188 9.93 -12.32 42.00
CA ALA A 1188 11.20 -12.82 41.46
C ALA A 1188 11.20 -14.32 41.21
N GLU A 1189 10.68 -15.13 42.15
CA GLU A 1189 10.55 -16.57 41.95
C GLU A 1189 9.62 -16.88 40.76
N ALA A 1190 8.49 -16.17 40.65
CA ALA A 1190 7.56 -16.32 39.53
C ALA A 1190 8.21 -15.99 38.18
N ALA A 1191 8.91 -14.85 38.08
CA ALA A 1191 9.64 -14.49 36.85
C ALA A 1191 10.67 -15.55 36.47
N THR A 1192 11.41 -16.06 37.46
CA THR A 1192 12.45 -17.08 37.24
C THR A 1192 11.89 -18.42 36.77
N ILE A 1193 10.82 -18.94 37.39
CA ILE A 1193 10.28 -20.25 36.99
C ILE A 1193 9.59 -20.19 35.62
N ILE A 1194 9.02 -19.03 35.25
CA ILE A 1194 8.45 -18.81 33.92
C ILE A 1194 9.56 -18.70 32.87
N GLU A 1195 10.63 -17.95 33.14
CA GLU A 1195 11.81 -17.87 32.25
C GLU A 1195 12.42 -19.26 32.00
N ARG A 1196 12.60 -20.06 33.05
CA ARG A 1196 13.08 -21.44 32.94
C ARG A 1196 12.14 -22.35 32.16
N LEU A 1197 10.82 -22.19 32.33
CA LEU A 1197 9.84 -22.91 31.49
C LEU A 1197 10.07 -22.59 30.02
N LEU A 1198 10.12 -21.29 29.66
CA LEU A 1198 10.30 -20.88 28.27
C LEU A 1198 11.63 -21.41 27.69
N ARG A 1199 12.73 -21.35 28.45
CA ARG A 1199 14.03 -21.90 28.02
C ARG A 1199 14.00 -23.41 27.84
N ALA A 1200 13.45 -24.14 28.82
CA ALA A 1200 13.36 -25.60 28.76
C ALA A 1200 12.50 -26.06 27.57
N SER A 1201 11.46 -25.29 27.24
CA SER A 1201 10.61 -25.50 26.07
C SER A 1201 11.18 -24.96 24.76
N LYS A 1202 12.41 -24.39 24.76
CA LYS A 1202 13.06 -23.77 23.59
C LYS A 1202 12.26 -22.65 22.93
N LEU A 1203 11.50 -21.93 23.75
CA LEU A 1203 10.65 -20.82 23.33
C LEU A 1203 11.37 -19.46 23.39
N ILE A 1204 12.47 -19.34 24.15
CA ILE A 1204 13.30 -18.13 24.25
C ILE A 1204 14.80 -18.38 24.24
#